data_AF-A0A1D3D7U7-F1
#
_entry.id   AF-A0A1D3D7U7-F1
#
_cell.length_a   1.000
_cell.length_b   1.000
_cell.length_c   1.000
_cell.angle_alpha   90.00
_cell.angle_beta   90.00
_cell.angle_gamma   90.00
#
_symmetry.space_group_name_H-M   'P 1'
#
loop_
_entity.id
_entity.type
_entity.pdbx_description
1 polymer ?
#
loop_
_entity_poly.entity_id
_entity_poly.type
_entity_poly.pdbx_seq_one_letter_code
_entity_poly.pdbx_strand_id
1 'polypeptide(L)'
;MEGEHHSSRPIDLSSKDVVLEALRAAGNAVEGDVGGSSESLWELVSGDNLASSYFLKSLSISLGVEIPSRVLRCKKFEEVVGLLNKVTAGAGVDSQSKLPVRTFGIKQRTPRVAIVSVSCRLPGGVRTLGDLWADVLILGRDVITPIPISRWDADVLYDPEGSKGTVYVKEGGFLEDADAFDNNFFDISDHEATQMDPQQRLLLEAAFEARVPLTKGRLNPPDETGVFIGSSCVDWFLVHAKLPSRDGPSCFVADLQHAMLANRISYCMNLEGASMTIDTATSSGIVAFCTAVSHIESNRMLCALAGSSQLIIAPEVTVALCNLGMLSRTGRCRPFDEASDGFIRSEGVIVFSLVREDYVSEFVDTSAVQPLAFVRGHAVVHSGRAFSTTAPSESAERRVMEGALAKAKMTPDEVDYIEAHGTGTRMGDAVEMQSLAAVFGESHEYARPLLVGSIKGNIGHCEGSSGGAGICKAILVLINRCVPATVHFNRLSSLIDRTPRYFFIPRAATQVPIADRSLVVGVSSFGVGGCNGHVILEGPKTNSHDFKTQLNDKCAWKRNRFPWSHLIDIPGHNNEVGSPIEMGIPASARASSSFSFEDTALSIVDSFLDESIDESVPVPSMDTRILRNGSQTKMTGSRSGSLQDLSLTTGNCVKGVPVEEPAKHIAASFHSEDAGSTHLGGSSPHGYTNTVPSAVQCGRSEALSTSMPSISRQKIRAAVDESLRLALNRNEAIEETTPFVEAGVDSMTSIGIRESLSKKLEIQLPATLLYDHPCIAELVPRLEQLLCEDRGVSTNQAIHPGLWHATDEKDVAVTALSCRLPPGSYCESEFWEGLKAGQDCIQHIPLSRFDPWKYRTSGASPSEKLYVSDAGTFPDMCLFDNALFNISPAEAQLMDPHQRILLEVCHETIAPALDDRSLVDLAIIVGCCNNDWVRETCTSAQEAKSLSGTGSAASIVSNRLSYVFNLHGPILQSSYAKHRRKVQDLRRISKWLRSQ
;
A
#
# COMPACT_ATOMS: atom_id res chain seq x y z
N MET A 1 -31.35 -1.42 -65.09
CA MET A 1 -31.33 -2.84 -64.71
C MET A 1 -31.80 -2.91 -63.29
N GLU A 2 -32.92 -3.59 -63.09
CA GLU A 2 -33.58 -3.88 -61.83
C GLU A 2 -32.75 -4.81 -60.92
N GLY A 3 -33.10 -4.83 -59.64
CA GLY A 3 -32.80 -5.91 -58.68
C GLY A 3 -31.64 -5.59 -57.73
N GLU A 4 -31.72 -5.70 -56.40
CA GLU A 4 -32.78 -6.16 -55.48
C GLU A 4 -32.57 -5.42 -54.15
N HIS A 5 -33.64 -4.87 -53.56
CA HIS A 5 -33.63 -4.43 -52.17
C HIS A 5 -33.72 -5.68 -51.27
N HIS A 6 -32.60 -6.11 -50.70
CA HIS A 6 -32.66 -6.95 -49.49
C HIS A 6 -32.95 -6.05 -48.30
N SER A 7 -34.24 -5.96 -47.95
CA SER A 7 -34.66 -5.54 -46.61
C SER A 7 -34.15 -6.58 -45.60
N SER A 8 -33.09 -6.23 -44.87
CA SER A 8 -32.70 -6.96 -43.66
C SER A 8 -33.88 -6.94 -42.69
N ARG A 9 -34.55 -8.09 -42.50
CA ARG A 9 -35.49 -8.27 -41.39
C ARG A 9 -34.74 -7.99 -40.09
N PRO A 10 -35.35 -7.33 -39.09
CA PRO A 10 -34.77 -7.26 -37.76
C PRO A 10 -34.56 -8.70 -37.28
N ILE A 11 -33.34 -9.03 -36.87
CA ILE A 11 -33.05 -10.32 -36.25
C ILE A 11 -33.83 -10.32 -34.93
N ASP A 12 -34.81 -11.20 -34.82
CA ASP A 12 -35.53 -11.44 -33.57
C ASP A 12 -34.58 -12.15 -32.59
N LEU A 13 -33.75 -11.35 -31.92
CA LEU A 13 -32.76 -11.80 -30.93
C LEU A 13 -33.40 -12.37 -29.66
N SER A 14 -34.74 -12.38 -29.57
CA SER A 14 -35.52 -12.97 -28.47
C SER A 14 -35.99 -14.40 -28.77
N SER A 15 -35.40 -15.02 -29.79
CA SER A 15 -35.79 -16.33 -30.31
C SER A 15 -35.38 -17.47 -29.37
N LYS A 16 -36.29 -18.43 -29.23
CA LYS A 16 -36.14 -19.71 -28.50
C LYS A 16 -34.78 -20.36 -28.69
N ASP A 17 -34.15 -20.16 -29.85
CA ASP A 17 -32.86 -20.71 -30.25
C ASP A 17 -31.68 -20.14 -29.43
N VAL A 18 -31.66 -18.85 -29.10
CA VAL A 18 -30.60 -18.22 -28.29
C VAL A 18 -30.59 -18.78 -26.87
N VAL A 19 -31.78 -18.97 -26.30
CA VAL A 19 -31.96 -19.56 -24.97
C VAL A 19 -31.53 -21.03 -24.98
N LEU A 20 -31.83 -21.75 -26.06
CA LEU A 20 -31.44 -23.15 -26.24
C LEU A 20 -29.92 -23.31 -26.41
N GLU A 21 -29.27 -22.37 -27.10
CA GLU A 21 -27.82 -22.33 -27.27
C GLU A 21 -27.11 -22.02 -25.95
N ALA A 22 -27.60 -21.05 -25.17
CA ALA A 22 -27.11 -20.76 -23.84
C ALA A 22 -27.28 -21.95 -22.88
N LEU A 23 -28.40 -22.68 -22.96
CA LEU A 23 -28.63 -23.91 -22.20
C LEU A 23 -27.63 -25.00 -22.54
N ARG A 24 -27.37 -25.22 -23.83
CA ARG A 24 -26.37 -26.20 -24.29
C ARG A 24 -24.97 -25.82 -23.86
N ALA A 25 -24.61 -24.54 -23.96
CA ALA A 25 -23.32 -24.03 -23.53
C ALA A 25 -23.12 -24.24 -22.02
N ALA A 26 -24.14 -23.97 -21.21
CA ALA A 26 -24.13 -24.19 -19.77
C ALA A 26 -24.02 -25.68 -19.41
N GLY A 27 -24.81 -26.54 -20.05
CA GLY A 27 -24.73 -28.00 -19.84
C GLY A 27 -23.38 -28.59 -20.22
N ASN A 28 -22.82 -28.15 -21.35
CA ASN A 28 -21.49 -28.60 -21.81
C ASN A 28 -20.36 -28.15 -20.89
N ALA A 29 -20.50 -27.01 -20.20
CA ALA A 29 -19.51 -26.50 -19.27
C ALA A 29 -19.44 -27.32 -17.96
N VAL A 30 -20.51 -28.03 -17.61
CA VAL A 30 -20.62 -28.76 -16.33
C VAL A 30 -20.48 -30.27 -16.50
N GLU A 31 -21.12 -30.87 -17.52
CA GLU A 31 -21.15 -32.34 -17.65
C GLU A 31 -20.45 -32.90 -18.91
N GLY A 32 -20.04 -32.06 -19.87
CA GLY A 32 -19.36 -32.50 -21.10
C GLY A 32 -20.30 -33.21 -22.10
N ASP A 33 -20.48 -32.57 -23.26
CA ASP A 33 -21.31 -32.96 -24.44
C ASP A 33 -22.62 -33.69 -24.12
N VAL A 34 -23.62 -32.94 -23.64
CA VAL A 34 -24.96 -33.45 -23.34
C VAL A 34 -25.89 -33.20 -24.54
N GLY A 35 -26.10 -34.23 -25.37
CA GLY A 35 -27.14 -34.27 -26.41
C GLY A 35 -28.57 -34.41 -25.87
N GLY A 36 -28.92 -33.62 -24.85
CA GLY A 36 -30.19 -33.70 -24.12
C GLY A 36 -31.33 -32.85 -24.70
N SER A 37 -32.56 -33.16 -24.29
CA SER A 37 -33.74 -32.33 -24.56
C SER A 37 -33.65 -30.98 -23.82
N SER A 38 -34.39 -29.96 -24.26
CA SER A 38 -34.42 -28.65 -23.59
C SER A 38 -34.93 -28.72 -22.15
N GLU A 39 -35.78 -29.70 -21.84
CA GLU A 39 -36.33 -29.92 -20.48
C GLU A 39 -35.27 -30.50 -19.54
N SER A 40 -34.52 -31.51 -19.99
CA SER A 40 -33.42 -32.08 -19.20
C SER A 40 -32.27 -31.10 -18.98
N LEU A 41 -31.95 -30.27 -19.98
CA LEU A 41 -30.94 -29.21 -19.82
C LEU A 41 -31.41 -28.10 -18.88
N TRP A 42 -32.71 -27.80 -18.88
CA TRP A 42 -33.29 -26.84 -17.95
C TRP A 42 -33.30 -27.36 -16.50
N GLU A 43 -33.58 -28.65 -16.29
CA GLU A 43 -33.46 -29.27 -14.96
C GLU A 43 -32.03 -29.21 -14.43
N LEU A 44 -31.03 -29.50 -15.27
CA LEU A 44 -29.62 -29.36 -14.91
C LEU A 44 -29.28 -27.91 -14.55
N VAL A 45 -29.61 -26.96 -15.43
CA VAL A 45 -29.31 -25.54 -15.22
C VAL A 45 -30.01 -24.99 -13.98
N SER A 46 -31.27 -25.34 -13.73
CA SER A 46 -32.03 -24.85 -12.57
C SER A 46 -31.66 -25.56 -11.25
N GLY A 47 -31.02 -26.74 -11.32
CA GLY A 47 -30.59 -27.51 -10.15
C GLY A 47 -29.12 -27.34 -9.76
N ASP A 48 -28.26 -26.85 -10.66
CA ASP A 48 -26.82 -26.69 -10.45
C ASP A 48 -26.40 -25.21 -10.51
N ASN A 49 -25.72 -24.74 -9.46
CA ASN A 49 -25.33 -23.33 -9.33
C ASN A 49 -24.32 -22.88 -10.40
N LEU A 50 -23.43 -23.77 -10.84
CA LEU A 50 -22.42 -23.46 -11.84
C LEU A 50 -23.08 -23.36 -13.22
N ALA A 51 -23.92 -24.33 -13.58
CA ALA A 51 -24.70 -24.34 -14.81
C ALA A 51 -25.65 -23.13 -14.89
N SER A 52 -26.31 -22.77 -13.78
CA SER A 52 -27.13 -21.56 -13.63
C SER A 52 -26.35 -20.29 -13.97
N SER A 53 -25.14 -20.14 -13.41
CA SER A 53 -24.29 -18.97 -13.64
C SER A 53 -23.82 -18.87 -15.09
N TYR A 54 -23.36 -19.99 -15.68
CA TYR A 54 -22.98 -20.03 -17.10
C TYR A 54 -24.16 -19.73 -18.02
N PHE A 55 -25.35 -20.24 -17.71
CA PHE A 55 -26.55 -19.98 -18.48
C PHE A 55 -26.92 -18.50 -18.46
N LEU A 56 -27.04 -17.88 -17.28
CA LEU A 56 -27.36 -16.46 -17.16
C LEU A 56 -26.32 -15.58 -17.85
N LYS A 57 -25.03 -15.90 -17.69
CA LYS A 57 -23.93 -15.14 -18.29
C LYS A 57 -23.88 -15.27 -19.80
N SER A 58 -24.02 -16.49 -20.33
CA SER A 58 -24.11 -16.73 -21.77
C SER A 58 -25.30 -16.00 -22.37
N LEU A 59 -26.44 -16.00 -21.67
CA LEU A 59 -27.64 -15.34 -22.13
C LEU A 59 -27.54 -13.82 -22.08
N SER A 60 -26.93 -13.27 -21.03
CA SER A 60 -26.62 -11.84 -20.92
C SER A 60 -25.67 -11.37 -22.00
N ILE A 61 -24.65 -12.17 -22.35
CA ILE A 61 -23.73 -11.86 -23.45
C ILE A 61 -24.47 -11.89 -24.79
N SER A 62 -25.27 -12.93 -25.06
CA SER A 62 -25.99 -13.08 -26.32
C SER A 62 -27.07 -12.03 -26.53
N LEU A 63 -27.72 -11.57 -25.46
CA LEU A 63 -28.80 -10.57 -25.52
C LEU A 63 -28.32 -9.14 -25.27
N GLY A 64 -27.09 -8.95 -24.79
CA GLY A 64 -26.55 -7.63 -24.45
C GLY A 64 -27.29 -6.92 -23.31
N VAL A 65 -28.00 -7.67 -22.47
CA VAL A 65 -28.78 -7.16 -21.33
C VAL A 65 -28.56 -8.02 -20.10
N GLU A 66 -28.56 -7.40 -18.92
CA GLU A 66 -28.45 -8.14 -17.66
C GLU A 66 -29.71 -8.98 -17.43
N ILE A 67 -29.53 -10.30 -17.30
CA ILE A 67 -30.63 -11.24 -17.12
C ILE A 67 -30.81 -11.48 -15.62
N PRO A 68 -31.95 -11.09 -15.04
CA PRO A 68 -32.15 -11.24 -13.61
C PRO A 68 -32.26 -12.73 -13.23
N SER A 69 -31.65 -13.09 -12.10
CA SER A 69 -31.64 -14.47 -11.57
C SER A 69 -33.03 -15.08 -11.35
N ARG A 70 -34.09 -14.26 -11.29
CA ARG A 70 -35.49 -14.72 -11.28
C ARG A 70 -35.86 -15.58 -12.50
N VAL A 71 -35.13 -15.50 -13.61
CA VAL A 71 -35.30 -16.40 -14.77
C VAL A 71 -35.12 -17.87 -14.35
N LEU A 72 -34.21 -18.15 -13.42
CA LEU A 72 -33.97 -19.50 -12.91
C LEU A 72 -35.13 -20.04 -12.06
N ARG A 73 -36.10 -19.20 -11.69
CA ARG A 73 -37.30 -19.60 -10.94
C ARG A 73 -38.44 -20.09 -11.84
N CYS A 74 -38.28 -19.99 -13.16
CA CYS A 74 -39.26 -20.51 -14.13
C CYS A 74 -39.32 -22.04 -14.05
N LYS A 75 -40.53 -22.58 -13.95
CA LYS A 75 -40.72 -24.04 -13.82
C LYS A 75 -40.60 -24.75 -15.17
N LYS A 76 -40.80 -24.02 -16.26
CA LYS A 76 -40.74 -24.54 -17.62
C LYS A 76 -39.91 -23.64 -18.52
N PHE A 77 -39.26 -24.26 -19.49
CA PHE A 77 -38.46 -23.57 -20.51
C PHE A 77 -39.25 -22.50 -21.28
N GLU A 78 -40.52 -22.72 -21.58
CA GLU A 78 -41.37 -21.75 -22.29
C GLU A 78 -41.63 -20.47 -21.49
N GLU A 79 -41.61 -20.55 -20.15
CA GLU A 79 -41.79 -19.38 -19.27
C GLU A 79 -40.55 -18.46 -19.29
N VAL A 80 -39.36 -19.05 -19.49
CA VAL A 80 -38.09 -18.33 -19.61
C VAL A 80 -38.10 -17.42 -20.83
N VAL A 81 -38.46 -17.96 -21.99
CA VAL A 81 -38.57 -17.20 -23.25
C VAL A 81 -39.58 -16.04 -23.09
N GLY A 82 -40.73 -16.31 -22.46
CA GLY A 82 -41.74 -15.28 -22.20
C GLY A 82 -41.27 -14.17 -21.25
N LEU A 83 -40.44 -14.48 -20.25
CA LEU A 83 -39.87 -13.49 -19.33
C LEU A 83 -38.78 -12.66 -20.00
N LEU A 84 -37.92 -13.30 -20.81
CA LEU A 84 -36.84 -12.65 -21.55
C LEU A 84 -37.39 -11.64 -22.55
N ASN A 85 -38.47 -11.98 -23.25
CA ASN A 85 -39.14 -11.05 -24.18
C ASN A 85 -39.67 -9.80 -23.47
N LYS A 86 -40.02 -9.89 -22.18
CA LYS A 86 -40.40 -8.72 -21.37
C LYS A 86 -39.19 -7.92 -20.89
N VAL A 87 -38.09 -8.59 -20.55
CA VAL A 87 -36.82 -7.95 -20.13
C VAL A 87 -36.19 -7.20 -21.31
N THR A 88 -36.16 -7.80 -22.49
CA THR A 88 -35.61 -7.18 -23.72
C THR A 88 -36.54 -6.12 -24.31
N ALA A 89 -37.86 -6.24 -24.17
CA ALA A 89 -38.80 -5.19 -24.59
C ALA A 89 -38.74 -3.93 -23.71
N GLY A 90 -38.36 -4.06 -22.44
CA GLY A 90 -38.11 -2.93 -21.54
C GLY A 90 -36.72 -2.30 -21.74
N ALA A 91 -35.76 -3.07 -22.23
CA ALA A 91 -34.43 -2.63 -22.62
C ALA A 91 -34.43 -2.18 -24.08
N GLY A 92 -35.09 -1.05 -24.38
CA GLY A 92 -34.93 -0.38 -25.67
C GLY A 92 -33.43 -0.23 -25.97
N VAL A 93 -32.99 -0.96 -26.99
CA VAL A 93 -31.60 -1.16 -27.36
C VAL A 93 -30.97 0.18 -27.74
N ASP A 94 -30.18 0.75 -26.83
CA ASP A 94 -29.19 1.78 -27.16
C ASP A 94 -27.82 1.12 -27.32
N SER A 95 -27.73 0.17 -28.26
CA SER A 95 -26.48 -0.48 -28.66
C SER A 95 -25.51 0.45 -29.40
N GLN A 96 -25.85 1.75 -29.50
CA GLN A 96 -24.92 2.84 -29.89
C GLN A 96 -24.13 3.42 -28.72
N SER A 97 -24.37 3.01 -27.47
CA SER A 97 -23.83 3.70 -26.28
C SER A 97 -22.44 3.24 -25.81
N LYS A 98 -21.88 2.12 -26.29
CA LYS A 98 -20.45 1.81 -26.07
C LYS A 98 -19.58 2.65 -26.99
N LEU A 99 -19.55 3.94 -26.73
CA LEU A 99 -18.58 4.85 -27.33
C LEU A 99 -17.20 4.46 -26.75
N PRO A 100 -16.24 3.98 -27.55
CA PRO A 100 -14.89 3.75 -27.02
C PRO A 100 -14.40 5.05 -26.37
N VAL A 101 -13.63 4.95 -25.28
CA VAL A 101 -13.03 6.05 -24.49
C VAL A 101 -12.54 7.25 -25.34
N ARG A 102 -12.20 7.01 -26.61
CA ARG A 102 -11.80 7.99 -27.63
C ARG A 102 -12.91 8.79 -28.32
N THR A 103 -14.19 8.60 -28.03
CA THR A 103 -15.31 9.21 -28.78
C THR A 103 -16.04 10.31 -27.99
N PHE A 104 -15.69 10.51 -26.73
CA PHE A 104 -16.13 11.69 -26.00
C PHE A 104 -15.49 12.93 -26.62
N GLY A 105 -16.31 13.88 -27.08
CA GLY A 105 -15.83 15.16 -27.60
C GLY A 105 -15.12 15.94 -26.49
N ILE A 106 -13.80 15.75 -26.39
CA ILE A 106 -12.97 16.39 -25.37
C ILE A 106 -13.08 17.91 -25.52
N LYS A 107 -13.67 18.58 -24.53
CA LYS A 107 -13.63 20.04 -24.44
C LYS A 107 -12.17 20.46 -24.19
N GLN A 108 -11.63 21.38 -25.00
CA GLN A 108 -10.20 21.77 -25.04
C GLN A 108 -9.67 22.53 -23.79
N ARG A 109 -10.35 22.44 -22.64
CA ARG A 109 -9.87 23.05 -21.39
C ARG A 109 -8.96 22.07 -20.66
N THR A 110 -8.04 22.61 -19.86
CA THR A 110 -7.26 21.81 -18.91
C THR A 110 -8.24 21.12 -17.95
N PRO A 111 -8.29 19.77 -17.94
CA PRO A 111 -9.29 19.05 -17.16
C PRO A 111 -8.98 19.18 -15.67
N ARG A 112 -9.89 19.79 -14.90
CA ARG A 112 -9.90 19.67 -13.43
C ARG A 112 -10.70 18.44 -13.03
N VAL A 113 -10.40 17.89 -11.86
CA VAL A 113 -11.10 16.73 -11.31
C VAL A 113 -11.94 17.15 -10.11
N ALA A 114 -13.22 16.81 -10.13
CA ALA A 114 -14.17 17.02 -9.06
C ALA A 114 -14.23 15.77 -8.17
N ILE A 115 -14.23 15.98 -6.85
CA ILE A 115 -14.55 14.95 -5.85
C ILE A 115 -16.05 15.06 -5.58
N VAL A 116 -16.82 14.05 -5.99
CA VAL A 116 -18.29 14.07 -5.93
C VAL A 116 -18.82 13.54 -4.60
N SER A 117 -18.18 12.49 -4.08
CA SER A 117 -18.58 11.84 -2.83
C SER A 117 -17.41 11.07 -2.23
N VAL A 118 -17.54 10.78 -0.94
CA VAL A 118 -16.60 9.99 -0.16
C VAL A 118 -17.37 9.04 0.74
N SER A 119 -17.01 7.76 0.73
CA SER A 119 -17.35 6.84 1.82
C SER A 119 -16.11 6.64 2.68
N CYS A 120 -16.29 6.63 4.00
CA CYS A 120 -15.22 6.33 4.93
C CYS A 120 -15.69 5.44 6.08
N ARG A 121 -14.76 4.65 6.60
CA ARG A 121 -14.82 3.95 7.87
C ARG A 121 -13.54 4.30 8.61
N LEU A 122 -13.67 4.98 9.74
CA LEU A 122 -12.55 5.40 10.58
C LEU A 122 -12.84 5.02 12.03
N PRO A 123 -11.82 4.94 12.90
CA PRO A 123 -12.02 4.63 14.32
C PRO A 123 -12.96 5.61 15.02
N GLY A 124 -13.52 5.18 16.15
CA GLY A 124 -14.47 5.98 16.94
C GLY A 124 -15.91 5.93 16.42
N GLY A 125 -16.25 4.89 15.65
CA GLY A 125 -17.61 4.68 15.11
C GLY A 125 -17.93 5.49 13.85
N VAL A 126 -16.92 6.11 13.22
CA VAL A 126 -17.10 6.99 12.06
C VAL A 126 -17.46 6.17 10.82
N ARG A 127 -18.65 6.43 10.27
CA ARG A 127 -19.12 5.82 9.00
C ARG A 127 -19.41 6.84 7.90
N THR A 128 -19.44 8.12 8.23
CA THR A 128 -19.65 9.21 7.27
C THR A 128 -18.73 10.38 7.56
N LEU A 129 -18.60 11.30 6.61
CA LEU A 129 -17.92 12.58 6.84
C LEU A 129 -18.62 13.42 7.91
N GLY A 130 -19.94 13.29 8.06
CA GLY A 130 -20.70 13.92 9.13
C GLY A 130 -20.30 13.41 10.52
N ASP A 131 -20.21 12.09 10.70
CA ASP A 131 -19.73 11.47 11.94
C ASP A 131 -18.31 11.96 12.27
N LEU A 132 -17.41 11.96 11.27
CA LEU A 132 -16.03 12.45 11.43
C LEU A 132 -15.99 13.91 11.91
N TRP A 133 -16.82 14.76 11.33
CA TRP A 133 -16.86 16.18 11.66
C TRP A 133 -17.42 16.43 13.06
N ALA A 134 -18.63 15.93 13.31
CA ALA A 134 -19.41 16.26 14.51
C ALA A 134 -18.89 15.54 15.75
N ASP A 135 -18.56 14.26 15.64
CA ASP A 135 -18.28 13.41 16.81
C ASP A 135 -16.79 13.32 17.16
N VAL A 136 -15.92 13.64 16.20
CA VAL A 136 -14.46 13.51 16.35
C VAL A 136 -13.75 14.84 16.23
N LEU A 137 -13.80 15.49 15.06
CA LEU A 137 -12.95 16.63 14.76
C LEU A 137 -13.31 17.89 15.56
N ILE A 138 -14.59 18.30 15.56
CA ILE A 138 -15.02 19.51 16.26
C ILE A 138 -14.90 19.39 17.77
N LEU A 139 -15.16 18.20 18.32
CA LEU A 139 -15.00 17.92 19.75
C LEU A 139 -13.54 17.75 20.15
N GLY A 140 -12.61 17.64 19.19
CA GLY A 140 -11.21 17.34 19.47
C GLY A 140 -11.02 15.97 20.13
N ARG A 141 -11.87 15.00 19.79
CA ARG A 141 -11.86 13.66 20.41
C ARG A 141 -10.65 12.87 19.95
N ASP A 142 -10.03 12.21 20.91
CA ASP A 142 -9.06 11.14 20.74
C ASP A 142 -9.82 9.80 20.74
N VAL A 143 -9.76 9.07 19.62
CA VAL A 143 -10.52 7.83 19.42
C VAL A 143 -9.67 6.57 19.53
N ILE A 144 -8.46 6.69 20.08
CA ILE A 144 -7.59 5.54 20.33
C ILE A 144 -8.15 4.70 21.48
N THR A 145 -8.23 3.39 21.27
CA THR A 145 -8.78 2.42 22.22
C THR A 145 -7.77 1.31 22.50
N PRO A 146 -7.98 0.49 23.55
CA PRO A 146 -7.26 -0.77 23.69
C PRO A 146 -7.42 -1.66 22.46
N ILE A 147 -6.42 -2.50 22.18
CA ILE A 147 -6.50 -3.53 21.14
C ILE A 147 -7.68 -4.46 21.44
N PRO A 148 -8.65 -4.63 20.52
CA PRO A 148 -9.78 -5.51 20.76
C PRO A 148 -9.36 -6.97 20.90
N ILE A 149 -9.97 -7.69 21.84
CA ILE A 149 -9.74 -9.14 22.02
C ILE A 149 -10.10 -9.96 20.77
N SER A 150 -10.97 -9.42 19.91
CA SER A 150 -11.31 -9.99 18.61
C SER A 150 -10.16 -9.93 17.60
N ARG A 151 -9.09 -9.16 17.88
CA ARG A 151 -7.84 -9.15 17.11
C ARG A 151 -6.84 -10.09 17.79
N TRP A 152 -6.40 -9.74 18.99
CA TRP A 152 -5.55 -10.61 19.82
C TRP A 152 -5.57 -10.13 21.28
N ASP A 153 -5.14 -10.99 22.21
CA ASP A 153 -4.89 -10.59 23.59
C ASP A 153 -3.54 -9.86 23.69
N ALA A 154 -3.59 -8.54 23.84
CA ALA A 154 -2.39 -7.70 23.93
C ALA A 154 -1.61 -7.91 25.24
N ASP A 155 -2.26 -8.37 26.32
CA ASP A 155 -1.58 -8.56 27.61
C ASP A 155 -0.59 -9.73 27.57
N VAL A 156 -0.83 -10.74 26.71
CA VAL A 156 0.06 -11.89 26.51
C VAL A 156 1.41 -11.49 25.93
N LEU A 157 1.42 -10.48 25.06
CA LEU A 157 2.62 -10.01 24.38
C LEU A 157 3.19 -8.73 25.03
N TYR A 158 2.59 -8.23 26.10
CA TYR A 158 2.97 -6.93 26.65
C TYR A 158 4.26 -6.98 27.47
N ASP A 159 5.20 -6.12 27.11
CA ASP A 159 6.37 -5.81 27.94
C ASP A 159 6.70 -4.31 27.83
N PRO A 160 6.59 -3.54 28.92
CA PRO A 160 6.88 -2.11 28.91
C PRO A 160 8.33 -1.78 28.55
N GLU A 161 9.27 -2.71 28.78
CA GLU A 161 10.68 -2.53 28.40
C GLU A 161 10.90 -2.77 26.91
N GLY A 162 9.95 -3.40 26.21
CA GLY A 162 10.01 -3.68 24.79
C GLY A 162 11.03 -4.76 24.44
N SER A 163 11.07 -5.85 25.22
CA SER A 163 11.94 -6.98 24.88
C SER A 163 11.54 -7.63 23.55
N LYS A 164 12.46 -8.42 23.00
CA LYS A 164 12.31 -8.99 21.66
C LYS A 164 11.06 -9.85 21.53
N GLY A 165 10.22 -9.55 20.55
CA GLY A 165 8.99 -10.32 20.27
C GLY A 165 7.77 -9.86 21.07
N THR A 166 7.89 -8.78 21.84
CA THR A 166 6.81 -8.20 22.66
C THR A 166 6.28 -6.90 22.06
N VAL A 167 5.20 -6.39 22.64
CA VAL A 167 4.67 -5.05 22.39
C VAL A 167 4.77 -4.21 23.66
N TYR A 168 5.25 -2.97 23.56
CA TYR A 168 5.20 -2.02 24.70
C TYR A 168 3.97 -1.12 24.65
N VAL A 169 3.08 -1.32 23.69
CA VAL A 169 1.84 -0.54 23.50
C VAL A 169 0.65 -1.48 23.30
N LYS A 170 -0.47 -1.15 23.96
CA LYS A 170 -1.69 -1.97 23.99
C LYS A 170 -2.91 -1.27 23.39
N GLU A 171 -2.68 -0.18 22.67
CA GLU A 171 -3.72 0.68 22.14
C GLU A 171 -3.54 0.91 20.63
N GLY A 172 -4.61 1.36 19.97
CA GLY A 172 -4.63 1.68 18.54
C GLY A 172 -5.99 2.23 18.12
N GLY A 173 -6.09 2.71 16.88
CA GLY A 173 -7.36 3.08 16.27
C GLY A 173 -7.99 1.89 15.55
N PHE A 174 -9.13 1.41 16.00
CA PHE A 174 -9.79 0.21 15.42
C PHE A 174 -11.17 0.54 14.84
N LEU A 175 -11.49 -0.11 13.73
CA LEU A 175 -12.82 -0.14 13.16
C LEU A 175 -13.69 -1.14 13.94
N GLU A 176 -14.89 -0.67 14.26
CA GLU A 176 -15.96 -1.52 14.78
C GLU A 176 -16.51 -2.43 13.67
N ASP A 177 -16.88 -3.65 14.04
CA ASP A 177 -17.49 -4.63 13.12
C ASP A 177 -16.67 -4.93 11.86
N ALA A 178 -15.33 -4.92 11.94
CA ALA A 178 -14.46 -5.22 10.79
C ALA A 178 -14.66 -6.65 10.25
N ASP A 179 -15.32 -7.53 11.01
CA ASP A 179 -15.73 -8.89 10.63
C ASP A 179 -17.10 -8.96 9.95
N ALA A 180 -17.86 -7.86 9.92
CA ALA A 180 -19.20 -7.83 9.36
C ALA A 180 -19.20 -7.45 7.87
N PHE A 181 -20.01 -8.15 7.07
CA PHE A 181 -20.13 -7.91 5.63
C PHE A 181 -21.48 -8.39 5.09
N ASP A 182 -22.11 -7.62 4.21
CA ASP A 182 -23.32 -8.05 3.48
C ASP A 182 -22.93 -8.84 2.22
N ASN A 183 -22.48 -10.08 2.40
CA ASN A 183 -22.02 -10.93 1.31
C ASN A 183 -23.13 -11.26 0.30
N ASN A 184 -24.37 -11.43 0.77
CA ASN A 184 -25.51 -11.74 -0.08
C ASN A 184 -25.83 -10.59 -1.05
N PHE A 185 -25.63 -9.34 -0.65
CA PHE A 185 -25.79 -8.19 -1.53
C PHE A 185 -24.84 -8.23 -2.74
N PHE A 186 -23.63 -8.75 -2.56
CA PHE A 186 -22.60 -8.85 -3.61
C PHE A 186 -22.58 -10.21 -4.31
N ASP A 187 -23.60 -11.06 -4.09
CA ASP A 187 -23.67 -12.44 -4.60
C ASP A 187 -22.44 -13.30 -4.22
N ILE A 188 -21.87 -13.05 -3.03
CA ILE A 188 -20.73 -13.79 -2.48
C ILE A 188 -21.24 -14.82 -1.48
N SER A 189 -20.86 -16.09 -1.65
CA SER A 189 -21.26 -17.17 -0.74
C SER A 189 -20.65 -17.00 0.65
N ASP A 190 -21.30 -17.54 1.70
CA ASP A 190 -20.77 -17.51 3.07
C ASP A 190 -19.38 -18.18 3.16
N HIS A 191 -19.15 -19.23 2.37
CA HIS A 191 -17.87 -19.93 2.31
C HIS A 191 -16.76 -19.03 1.78
N GLU A 192 -17.01 -18.34 0.66
CA GLU A 192 -16.05 -17.39 0.08
C GLU A 192 -15.82 -16.18 1.00
N ALA A 193 -16.90 -15.58 1.54
CA ALA A 193 -16.81 -14.43 2.43
C ALA A 193 -16.00 -14.71 3.72
N THR A 194 -16.00 -15.97 4.20
CA THR A 194 -15.18 -16.42 5.34
C THR A 194 -13.68 -16.39 5.02
N GLN A 195 -13.29 -16.67 3.77
CA GLN A 195 -11.90 -16.71 3.32
C GLN A 195 -11.38 -15.34 2.86
N MET A 196 -12.29 -14.46 2.41
CA MET A 196 -11.94 -13.13 1.92
C MET A 196 -11.24 -12.26 2.97
N ASP A 197 -10.16 -11.58 2.55
CA ASP A 197 -9.56 -10.50 3.32
C ASP A 197 -10.64 -9.50 3.77
N PRO A 198 -10.77 -9.20 5.08
CA PRO A 198 -11.73 -8.21 5.56
C PRO A 198 -11.58 -6.83 4.90
N GLN A 199 -10.37 -6.47 4.43
CA GLN A 199 -10.16 -5.25 3.64
C GLN A 199 -10.97 -5.25 2.34
N GLN A 200 -11.04 -6.38 1.63
CA GLN A 200 -11.83 -6.50 0.39
C GLN A 200 -13.33 -6.32 0.68
N ARG A 201 -13.81 -6.91 1.78
CA ARG A 201 -15.22 -6.81 2.21
C ARG A 201 -15.62 -5.36 2.50
N LEU A 202 -14.83 -4.66 3.31
CA LEU A 202 -15.09 -3.26 3.65
C LEU A 202 -14.94 -2.34 2.44
N LEU A 203 -13.98 -2.59 1.55
CA LEU A 203 -13.80 -1.83 0.32
C LEU A 203 -14.99 -1.98 -0.63
N LEU A 204 -15.61 -3.16 -0.73
CA LEU A 204 -16.80 -3.36 -1.56
C LEU A 204 -17.98 -2.50 -1.07
N GLU A 205 -18.26 -2.51 0.23
CA GLU A 205 -19.31 -1.66 0.81
C GLU A 205 -18.99 -0.17 0.63
N ALA A 206 -17.74 0.25 0.91
CA ALA A 206 -17.33 1.65 0.79
C ALA A 206 -17.34 2.14 -0.67
N ALA A 207 -16.91 1.32 -1.62
CA ALA A 207 -16.97 1.65 -3.03
C ALA A 207 -18.41 1.72 -3.54
N PHE A 208 -19.30 0.86 -3.03
CA PHE A 208 -20.72 0.90 -3.37
C PHE A 208 -21.37 2.20 -2.86
N GLU A 209 -21.07 2.60 -1.64
CA GLU A 209 -21.55 3.87 -1.07
C GLU A 209 -21.00 5.07 -1.85
N ALA A 210 -19.69 5.08 -2.11
CA ALA A 210 -19.05 6.18 -2.82
C ALA A 210 -19.62 6.34 -4.24
N ARG A 211 -19.92 5.25 -4.95
CA ARG A 211 -20.41 5.34 -6.35
C ARG A 211 -21.85 5.84 -6.48
N VAL A 212 -22.68 5.83 -5.44
CA VAL A 212 -24.12 6.13 -5.56
C VAL A 212 -24.37 7.43 -6.34
N PRO A 213 -23.68 8.55 -6.05
CA PRO A 213 -23.89 9.80 -6.79
C PRO A 213 -23.40 9.79 -8.25
N LEU A 214 -22.53 8.84 -8.65
CA LEU A 214 -22.01 8.68 -10.01
C LEU A 214 -22.97 7.98 -10.97
N THR A 215 -24.16 7.61 -10.51
CA THR A 215 -25.11 6.82 -11.30
C THR A 215 -26.13 7.67 -12.04
N LYS A 216 -26.43 8.90 -11.59
CA LYS A 216 -27.51 9.75 -12.13
C LYS A 216 -28.81 8.97 -12.44
N GLY A 217 -29.21 8.11 -11.50
CA GLY A 217 -30.41 7.26 -11.64
C GLY A 217 -30.21 5.95 -12.44
N ARG A 218 -28.98 5.63 -12.85
CA ARG A 218 -28.60 4.31 -13.40
C ARG A 218 -28.31 3.32 -12.28
N LEU A 219 -28.22 2.03 -12.60
CA LEU A 219 -27.81 1.01 -11.63
C LEU A 219 -26.31 1.04 -11.34
N ASN A 220 -25.50 1.32 -12.37
CA ASN A 220 -24.03 1.34 -12.32
C ASN A 220 -23.48 2.70 -12.81
N PRO A 221 -22.29 3.10 -12.34
CA PRO A 221 -21.54 4.20 -12.95
C PRO A 221 -21.15 3.83 -14.40
N PRO A 222 -20.54 4.73 -15.18
CA PRO A 222 -20.06 4.40 -16.52
C PRO A 222 -19.13 3.18 -16.49
N ASP A 223 -19.29 2.25 -17.43
CA ASP A 223 -18.49 1.01 -17.49
C ASP A 223 -16.99 1.35 -17.49
N GLU A 224 -16.55 2.45 -18.12
CA GLU A 224 -15.14 2.84 -18.20
C GLU A 224 -14.57 3.45 -16.91
N THR A 225 -15.30 3.42 -15.80
CA THR A 225 -14.86 3.93 -14.50
C THR A 225 -13.64 3.14 -14.00
N GLY A 226 -12.54 3.83 -13.72
CA GLY A 226 -11.34 3.21 -13.14
C GLY A 226 -11.45 2.96 -11.64
N VAL A 227 -10.62 2.06 -11.10
CA VAL A 227 -10.51 1.74 -9.67
C VAL A 227 -9.05 1.77 -9.24
N PHE A 228 -8.71 2.59 -8.25
CA PHE A 228 -7.35 2.75 -7.74
C PHE A 228 -7.35 2.64 -6.22
N ILE A 229 -6.80 1.56 -5.68
CA ILE A 229 -6.80 1.30 -4.23
C ILE A 229 -5.38 1.36 -3.68
N GLY A 230 -5.16 2.23 -2.70
CA GLY A 230 -3.93 2.26 -1.92
C GLY A 230 -3.99 1.29 -0.73
N SER A 231 -3.03 0.39 -0.58
CA SER A 231 -2.88 -0.41 0.64
C SER A 231 -1.39 -0.67 0.87
N SER A 232 -1.01 -0.88 2.14
CA SER A 232 0.38 -1.11 2.54
C SER A 232 0.57 -2.40 3.34
N CYS A 233 -0.52 -3.15 3.56
CA CYS A 233 -0.56 -4.22 4.53
C CYS A 233 -1.21 -5.47 3.95
N VAL A 234 -0.64 -6.62 4.31
CA VAL A 234 -1.06 -7.96 3.90
C VAL A 234 -1.22 -8.87 5.13
N ASP A 235 -1.71 -8.34 6.26
CA ASP A 235 -1.87 -9.10 7.51
C ASP A 235 -2.72 -10.37 7.30
N TRP A 236 -3.73 -10.31 6.44
CA TRP A 236 -4.56 -11.47 6.13
C TRP A 236 -3.74 -12.60 5.47
N PHE A 237 -2.81 -12.24 4.57
CA PHE A 237 -1.85 -13.20 4.00
C PHE A 237 -0.94 -13.78 5.10
N LEU A 238 -0.47 -12.97 6.04
CA LEU A 238 0.36 -13.41 7.18
C LEU A 238 -0.37 -14.43 8.07
N VAL A 239 -1.64 -14.20 8.36
CA VAL A 239 -2.48 -15.12 9.13
C VAL A 239 -2.59 -16.46 8.41
N HIS A 240 -2.98 -16.44 7.13
CA HIS A 240 -3.12 -17.67 6.34
C HIS A 240 -1.80 -18.41 6.09
N ALA A 241 -0.68 -17.68 6.02
CA ALA A 241 0.66 -18.24 5.85
C ALA A 241 1.10 -19.12 7.05
N LYS A 242 0.47 -18.95 8.23
CA LYS A 242 0.79 -19.67 9.47
C LYS A 242 -0.11 -20.87 9.75
N LEU A 243 -1.19 -21.07 8.99
CA LEU A 243 -2.13 -22.17 9.24
C LEU A 243 -1.46 -23.53 8.95
N PRO A 244 -1.61 -24.53 9.85
CA PRO A 244 -0.93 -25.82 9.75
C PRO A 244 -1.49 -26.74 8.65
N SER A 245 -2.77 -26.61 8.31
CA SER A 245 -3.46 -27.42 7.30
C SER A 245 -4.07 -26.53 6.20
N ARG A 246 -4.08 -27.06 4.97
CA ARG A 246 -4.71 -26.43 3.80
C ARG A 246 -6.10 -27.02 3.59
N ASP A 247 -6.94 -26.87 4.61
CA ASP A 247 -8.28 -27.46 4.62
C ASP A 247 -9.26 -26.59 3.83
N GLY A 248 -9.40 -26.90 2.54
CA GLY A 248 -10.38 -26.29 1.64
C GLY A 248 -9.75 -25.84 0.32
N PRO A 249 -10.57 -25.62 -0.73
CA PRO A 249 -10.12 -24.95 -1.93
C PRO A 249 -9.85 -23.48 -1.58
N SER A 250 -8.71 -23.18 -0.95
CA SER A 250 -8.31 -21.79 -0.78
C SER A 250 -8.15 -21.25 -2.19
N CYS A 251 -9.04 -20.36 -2.64
CA CYS A 251 -8.73 -19.53 -3.80
C CYS A 251 -7.74 -18.47 -3.33
N PHE A 252 -6.51 -18.90 -3.00
CA PHE A 252 -5.36 -18.07 -2.65
C PHE A 252 -5.21 -16.91 -3.64
N VAL A 253 -5.58 -17.15 -4.90
CA VAL A 253 -5.60 -16.16 -5.98
C VAL A 253 -6.69 -15.09 -5.81
N ALA A 254 -7.90 -15.45 -5.37
CA ALA A 254 -9.02 -14.51 -5.26
C ALA A 254 -9.14 -13.86 -3.87
N ASP A 255 -8.69 -14.53 -2.81
CA ASP A 255 -8.95 -14.10 -1.44
C ASP A 255 -7.77 -13.38 -0.80
N LEU A 256 -6.53 -13.71 -1.19
CA LEU A 256 -5.32 -13.24 -0.52
C LEU A 256 -4.46 -12.30 -1.40
N GLN A 257 -4.69 -12.28 -2.72
CA GLN A 257 -3.89 -11.46 -3.62
C GLN A 257 -4.18 -9.98 -3.41
N HIS A 258 -3.13 -9.18 -3.25
CA HIS A 258 -3.23 -7.73 -3.06
C HIS A 258 -3.97 -7.04 -4.22
N ALA A 259 -3.80 -7.53 -5.46
CA ALA A 259 -4.51 -7.01 -6.64
C ALA A 259 -6.05 -7.16 -6.57
N MET A 260 -6.56 -8.07 -5.73
CA MET A 260 -8.01 -8.27 -5.57
C MET A 260 -8.70 -7.14 -4.82
N LEU A 261 -7.96 -6.30 -4.09
CA LEU A 261 -8.52 -5.10 -3.44
C LEU A 261 -9.19 -4.16 -4.45
N ALA A 262 -8.57 -3.95 -5.62
CA ALA A 262 -9.18 -3.18 -6.72
C ALA A 262 -10.03 -4.06 -7.65
N ASN A 263 -9.51 -5.22 -8.06
CA ASN A 263 -10.15 -6.03 -9.10
C ASN A 263 -11.51 -6.58 -8.67
N ARG A 264 -11.72 -6.86 -7.38
CA ARG A 264 -13.02 -7.34 -6.89
C ARG A 264 -14.09 -6.25 -6.96
N ILE A 265 -13.74 -4.99 -6.72
CA ILE A 265 -14.64 -3.85 -6.92
C ILE A 265 -15.04 -3.77 -8.39
N SER A 266 -14.07 -3.79 -9.30
CA SER A 266 -14.33 -3.79 -10.74
C SER A 266 -15.21 -4.96 -11.17
N TYR A 267 -14.96 -6.16 -10.65
CA TYR A 267 -15.75 -7.34 -10.95
C TYR A 267 -17.20 -7.21 -10.44
N CYS A 268 -17.39 -6.92 -9.15
CA CYS A 268 -18.72 -6.85 -8.54
C CYS A 268 -19.56 -5.67 -9.05
N MET A 269 -18.94 -4.62 -9.59
CA MET A 269 -19.63 -3.43 -10.10
C MET A 269 -19.60 -3.33 -11.64
N ASN A 270 -19.07 -4.34 -12.32
CA ASN A 270 -18.91 -4.39 -13.78
C ASN A 270 -18.18 -3.16 -14.37
N LEU A 271 -17.03 -2.82 -13.80
CA LEU A 271 -16.20 -1.70 -14.25
C LEU A 271 -15.06 -2.19 -15.15
N GLU A 272 -15.01 -1.66 -16.37
CA GLU A 272 -14.07 -1.96 -17.44
C GLU A 272 -12.87 -0.98 -17.50
N GLY A 273 -12.86 0.05 -16.63
CA GLY A 273 -11.74 0.98 -16.51
C GLY A 273 -10.46 0.36 -15.91
N ALA A 274 -9.39 1.17 -15.83
CA ALA A 274 -8.14 0.70 -15.23
C ALA A 274 -8.36 0.30 -13.75
N SER A 275 -7.93 -0.89 -13.35
CA SER A 275 -8.05 -1.41 -11.98
C SER A 275 -6.66 -1.70 -11.42
N MET A 276 -6.28 -1.00 -10.35
CA MET A 276 -4.93 -1.03 -9.79
C MET A 276 -4.94 -0.98 -8.28
N THR A 277 -4.11 -1.82 -7.65
CA THR A 277 -3.75 -1.69 -6.24
C THR A 277 -2.30 -1.20 -6.14
N ILE A 278 -2.07 -0.18 -5.31
CA ILE A 278 -0.81 0.58 -5.23
C ILE A 278 -0.30 0.50 -3.80
N ASP A 279 0.96 0.07 -3.64
CA ASP A 279 1.69 0.07 -2.38
C ASP A 279 2.88 1.04 -2.46
N THR A 280 2.77 2.14 -1.73
CA THR A 280 3.86 3.09 -1.45
C THR A 280 3.98 3.32 0.07
N ALA A 281 3.73 2.28 0.86
CA ALA A 281 3.69 2.32 2.32
C ALA A 281 2.67 3.36 2.84
N THR A 282 3.07 4.22 3.78
CA THR A 282 2.19 5.22 4.43
C THR A 282 1.62 6.30 3.48
N SER A 283 2.09 6.37 2.23
CA SER A 283 1.53 7.26 1.19
C SER A 283 0.61 6.54 0.19
N SER A 284 0.36 5.23 0.30
CA SER A 284 -0.41 4.45 -0.69
C SER A 284 -1.73 5.10 -1.11
N GLY A 285 -2.53 5.57 -0.15
CA GLY A 285 -3.83 6.16 -0.42
C GLY A 285 -3.77 7.50 -1.16
N ILE A 286 -2.81 8.37 -0.85
CA ILE A 286 -2.66 9.64 -1.59
C ILE A 286 -2.08 9.39 -2.98
N VAL A 287 -1.17 8.43 -3.13
CA VAL A 287 -0.59 8.08 -4.44
C VAL A 287 -1.64 7.41 -5.34
N ALA A 288 -2.50 6.55 -4.80
CA ALA A 288 -3.63 6.00 -5.54
C ALA A 288 -4.60 7.09 -6.00
N PHE A 289 -4.91 8.06 -5.13
CA PHE A 289 -5.71 9.23 -5.49
C PHE A 289 -5.07 10.05 -6.61
N CYS A 290 -3.79 10.43 -6.47
CA CYS A 290 -3.05 11.18 -7.49
C CYS A 290 -2.96 10.43 -8.83
N THR A 291 -2.83 9.09 -8.78
CA THR A 291 -2.80 8.25 -9.99
C THR A 291 -4.14 8.27 -10.72
N ALA A 292 -5.26 8.16 -9.99
CA ALA A 292 -6.60 8.28 -10.55
C ALA A 292 -6.82 9.67 -11.18
N VAL A 293 -6.43 10.74 -10.47
CA VAL A 293 -6.51 12.12 -10.99
C VAL A 293 -5.68 12.26 -12.27
N SER A 294 -4.44 11.77 -12.29
CA SER A 294 -3.58 11.76 -13.49
C SER A 294 -4.23 11.02 -14.67
N HIS A 295 -4.91 9.91 -14.43
CA HIS A 295 -5.60 9.17 -15.50
C HIS A 295 -6.78 9.97 -16.06
N ILE A 296 -7.54 10.67 -15.22
CA ILE A 296 -8.62 11.58 -15.67
C ILE A 296 -8.04 12.77 -16.44
N GLU A 297 -6.99 13.41 -15.90
CA GLU A 297 -6.35 14.58 -16.51
C GLU A 297 -5.72 14.27 -17.88
N SER A 298 -5.23 13.05 -18.07
CA SER A 298 -4.69 12.56 -19.34
C SER A 298 -5.76 12.03 -20.30
N ASN A 299 -7.05 12.26 -20.00
CA ASN A 299 -8.19 11.82 -20.80
C ASN A 299 -8.25 10.30 -21.04
N ARG A 300 -7.60 9.50 -20.18
CA ARG A 300 -7.66 8.03 -20.23
C ARG A 300 -8.94 7.49 -19.59
N MET A 301 -9.63 8.33 -18.80
CA MET A 301 -10.91 8.04 -18.15
C MET A 301 -11.64 9.34 -17.84
N LEU A 302 -12.96 9.25 -17.63
CA LEU A 302 -13.78 10.39 -17.19
C LEU A 302 -14.17 10.28 -15.72
N CYS A 303 -14.27 9.06 -15.21
CA CYS A 303 -14.64 8.76 -13.83
C CYS A 303 -13.65 7.75 -13.22
N ALA A 304 -13.44 7.85 -11.91
CA ALA A 304 -12.68 6.86 -11.16
C ALA A 304 -13.16 6.74 -9.72
N LEU A 305 -13.07 5.54 -9.16
CA LEU A 305 -13.06 5.29 -7.72
C LEU A 305 -11.61 5.25 -7.25
N ALA A 306 -11.22 6.19 -6.40
CA ALA A 306 -9.91 6.20 -5.76
C ALA A 306 -10.09 5.90 -4.28
N GLY A 307 -9.42 4.90 -3.73
CA GLY A 307 -9.63 4.51 -2.35
C GLY A 307 -8.37 4.01 -1.67
N SER A 308 -8.53 3.60 -0.41
CA SER A 308 -7.47 2.96 0.37
C SER A 308 -8.05 2.13 1.49
N SER A 309 -7.32 1.09 1.90
CA SER A 309 -7.67 0.27 3.06
C SER A 309 -6.44 -0.04 3.91
N GLN A 310 -6.64 0.00 5.22
CA GLN A 310 -5.72 -0.47 6.23
C GLN A 310 -6.49 -1.13 7.37
N LEU A 311 -6.15 -2.38 7.70
CA LEU A 311 -6.63 -3.09 8.88
C LEU A 311 -5.47 -3.62 9.72
N ILE A 312 -5.69 -3.79 11.01
CA ILE A 312 -4.75 -4.35 11.96
C ILE A 312 -5.34 -5.68 12.40
N ILE A 313 -4.90 -6.78 11.78
CA ILE A 313 -5.53 -8.09 11.98
C ILE A 313 -4.73 -8.91 12.99
N ALA A 314 -3.40 -8.89 12.90
CA ALA A 314 -2.50 -9.77 13.65
C ALA A 314 -1.32 -8.98 14.29
N PRO A 315 -0.69 -9.52 15.35
CA PRO A 315 0.25 -8.75 16.17
C PRO A 315 1.63 -8.51 15.53
N GLU A 316 2.01 -9.24 14.49
CA GLU A 316 3.38 -9.33 13.97
C GLU A 316 3.92 -7.98 13.52
N VAL A 317 3.12 -7.22 12.78
CA VAL A 317 3.49 -5.88 12.32
C VAL A 317 3.63 -4.92 13.51
N THR A 318 2.76 -5.04 14.52
CA THR A 318 2.85 -4.23 15.76
C THR A 318 4.11 -4.57 16.55
N VAL A 319 4.46 -5.85 16.69
CA VAL A 319 5.71 -6.31 17.31
C VAL A 319 6.93 -5.79 16.55
N ALA A 320 6.91 -5.87 15.22
CA ALA A 320 8.00 -5.37 14.39
C ALA A 320 8.21 -3.86 14.58
N LEU A 321 7.12 -3.08 14.60
CA LEU A 321 7.18 -1.63 14.83
C LEU A 321 7.61 -1.27 16.26
N CYS A 322 7.24 -2.09 17.26
CA CYS A 322 7.77 -1.96 18.62
C CYS A 322 9.28 -2.19 18.64
N ASN A 323 9.77 -3.29 18.04
CA ASN A 323 11.20 -3.60 17.97
C ASN A 323 12.02 -2.50 17.25
N LEU A 324 11.41 -1.79 16.30
CA LEU A 324 12.01 -0.64 15.60
C LEU A 324 11.91 0.69 16.38
N GLY A 325 11.22 0.72 17.52
CA GLY A 325 11.03 1.93 18.31
C GLY A 325 10.18 3.01 17.62
N MET A 326 9.34 2.62 16.65
CA MET A 326 8.55 3.58 15.84
C MET A 326 7.24 4.00 16.50
N LEU A 327 6.72 3.19 17.44
CA LEU A 327 5.45 3.45 18.11
C LEU A 327 5.64 4.35 19.34
N SER A 328 4.69 5.26 19.56
CA SER A 328 4.65 6.08 20.77
C SER A 328 4.49 5.18 22.00
N ARG A 329 5.37 5.35 23.00
CA ARG A 329 5.25 4.63 24.28
C ARG A 329 4.02 5.06 25.07
N THR A 330 3.53 6.27 24.81
CA THR A 330 2.29 6.80 25.39
C THR A 330 1.04 6.43 24.58
N GLY A 331 1.20 5.74 23.46
CA GLY A 331 0.10 5.29 22.61
C GLY A 331 -0.63 6.41 21.85
N ARG A 332 -0.05 7.60 21.67
CA ARG A 332 -0.70 8.73 20.96
C ARG A 332 0.23 9.40 19.97
N CYS A 333 -0.29 9.74 18.79
CA CYS A 333 0.39 10.66 17.88
C CYS A 333 0.32 12.08 18.47
N ARG A 334 1.46 12.78 18.56
CA ARG A 334 1.51 14.20 18.96
C ARG A 334 2.17 15.06 17.88
N PRO A 335 1.46 15.35 16.79
CA PRO A 335 2.05 16.03 15.64
C PRO A 335 2.65 17.37 16.04
N PHE A 336 3.93 17.57 15.72
CA PHE A 336 4.73 18.79 15.93
C PHE A 336 4.99 19.18 17.39
N ASP A 337 4.46 18.42 18.35
CA ASP A 337 4.66 18.73 19.77
C ASP A 337 6.06 18.33 20.24
N GLU A 338 6.58 19.05 21.22
CA GLU A 338 7.80 18.67 21.93
C GLU A 338 7.77 17.22 22.45
N ALA A 339 6.62 16.77 22.94
CA ALA A 339 6.44 15.43 23.50
C ALA A 339 6.14 14.36 22.42
N SER A 340 6.40 14.67 21.15
CA SER A 340 6.43 13.67 20.07
C SER A 340 7.43 12.55 20.42
N ASP A 341 7.00 11.30 20.32
CA ASP A 341 7.79 10.11 20.68
C ASP A 341 7.52 8.91 19.76
N GLY A 342 6.76 9.09 18.69
CA GLY A 342 6.33 8.02 17.79
C GLY A 342 4.88 8.19 17.35
N PHE A 343 4.41 7.29 16.50
CA PHE A 343 3.01 7.25 16.09
C PHE A 343 2.26 6.10 16.80
N ILE A 344 0.94 6.08 16.71
CA ILE A 344 0.13 4.91 17.09
C ILE A 344 -0.58 4.38 15.84
N ARG A 345 -0.63 3.05 15.68
CA ARG A 345 -1.28 2.43 14.52
C ARG A 345 -2.79 2.67 14.55
N SER A 346 -3.37 2.77 13.37
CA SER A 346 -4.82 2.85 13.19
C SER A 346 -5.27 2.13 11.92
N GLU A 347 -6.52 1.72 11.92
CA GLU A 347 -7.26 1.21 10.77
C GLU A 347 -7.95 2.35 10.01
N GLY A 348 -8.37 2.10 8.77
CA GLY A 348 -9.17 3.03 7.99
C GLY A 348 -9.52 2.48 6.60
N VAL A 349 -10.73 2.76 6.12
CA VAL A 349 -11.16 2.46 4.74
C VAL A 349 -11.81 3.69 4.16
N ILE A 350 -11.34 4.17 3.00
CA ILE A 350 -11.85 5.39 2.37
C ILE A 350 -11.97 5.15 0.87
N VAL A 351 -13.07 5.58 0.25
CA VAL A 351 -13.25 5.57 -1.21
C VAL A 351 -13.85 6.90 -1.68
N PHE A 352 -13.20 7.53 -2.64
CA PHE A 352 -13.57 8.77 -3.31
C PHE A 352 -14.14 8.47 -4.70
N SER A 353 -15.21 9.17 -5.06
CA SER A 353 -15.74 9.21 -6.42
C SER A 353 -15.25 10.45 -7.14
N LEU A 354 -14.51 10.24 -8.21
CA LEU A 354 -13.85 11.28 -9.00
C LEU A 354 -14.50 11.39 -10.37
N VAL A 355 -14.76 12.62 -10.81
CA VAL A 355 -15.29 12.91 -12.15
C VAL A 355 -14.54 14.08 -12.74
N ARG A 356 -14.28 14.04 -14.05
CA ARG A 356 -13.78 15.20 -14.77
C ARG A 356 -14.79 16.36 -14.66
N GLU A 357 -14.34 17.55 -14.26
CA GLU A 357 -15.23 18.67 -13.86
C GLU A 357 -16.31 19.00 -14.91
N ASP A 358 -15.95 19.02 -16.19
CA ASP A 358 -16.85 19.36 -17.30
C ASP A 358 -17.84 18.26 -17.72
N TYR A 359 -17.77 17.10 -17.05
CA TYR A 359 -18.66 15.95 -17.19
C TYR A 359 -19.49 15.66 -15.94
N VAL A 360 -19.32 16.43 -14.86
CA VAL A 360 -20.07 16.24 -13.60
C VAL A 360 -21.57 16.20 -13.86
N SER A 361 -22.11 17.15 -14.63
CA SER A 361 -23.55 17.20 -14.96
C SER A 361 -24.03 16.04 -15.84
N GLU A 362 -23.13 15.28 -16.47
CA GLU A 362 -23.49 14.12 -17.30
C GLU A 362 -23.68 12.87 -16.44
N PHE A 363 -22.87 12.70 -15.38
CA PHE A 363 -22.83 11.50 -14.56
C PHE A 363 -23.39 11.67 -13.14
N VAL A 364 -23.63 12.91 -12.71
CA VAL A 364 -24.14 13.25 -11.38
C VAL A 364 -25.43 14.04 -11.53
N ASP A 365 -26.41 13.75 -10.67
CA ASP A 365 -27.57 14.62 -10.53
C ASP A 365 -27.18 15.87 -9.72
N THR A 366 -26.79 16.91 -10.44
CA THR A 366 -26.35 18.19 -9.85
C THR A 366 -27.49 18.96 -9.17
N SER A 367 -28.74 18.52 -9.30
CA SER A 367 -29.84 19.09 -8.50
C SER A 367 -29.88 18.54 -7.07
N ALA A 368 -29.30 17.36 -6.84
CA ALA A 368 -29.26 16.69 -5.54
C ALA A 368 -27.85 16.68 -4.91
N VAL A 369 -26.80 16.54 -5.71
CA VAL A 369 -25.42 16.34 -5.26
C VAL A 369 -24.50 17.35 -5.95
N GLN A 370 -23.68 18.07 -5.18
CA GLN A 370 -22.61 18.88 -5.76
C GLN A 370 -21.23 18.32 -5.43
N PRO A 371 -20.21 18.68 -6.22
CA PRO A 371 -18.82 18.41 -5.87
C PRO A 371 -18.47 18.93 -4.48
N LEU A 372 -17.84 18.07 -3.68
CA LEU A 372 -17.33 18.37 -2.35
C LEU A 372 -16.06 19.23 -2.40
N ALA A 373 -15.21 19.00 -3.40
CA ALA A 373 -13.98 19.74 -3.66
C ALA A 373 -13.50 19.52 -5.10
N PHE A 374 -12.54 20.33 -5.52
CA PHE A 374 -11.87 20.23 -6.81
C PHE A 374 -10.36 20.08 -6.64
N VAL A 375 -9.75 19.16 -7.38
CA VAL A 375 -8.29 18.99 -7.41
C VAL A 375 -7.69 20.05 -8.33
N ARG A 376 -6.77 20.86 -7.78
CA ARG A 376 -6.08 21.94 -8.51
C ARG A 376 -4.71 21.53 -9.00
N GLY A 377 -3.97 20.80 -8.17
CA GLY A 377 -2.67 20.29 -8.51
C GLY A 377 -2.30 19.13 -7.59
N HIS A 378 -1.39 18.29 -8.06
CA HIS A 378 -0.87 17.18 -7.30
C HIS A 378 0.51 16.81 -7.80
N ALA A 379 1.32 16.20 -6.94
CA ALA A 379 2.60 15.65 -7.31
C ALA A 379 2.90 14.40 -6.50
N VAL A 380 3.71 13.53 -7.09
CA VAL A 380 4.31 12.36 -6.45
C VAL A 380 5.80 12.39 -6.81
N VAL A 381 6.67 12.27 -5.82
CA VAL A 381 8.13 12.27 -6.02
C VAL A 381 8.78 11.23 -5.12
N HIS A 382 10.03 10.88 -5.41
CA HIS A 382 10.83 10.05 -4.52
C HIS A 382 11.93 10.86 -3.82
N SER A 383 12.30 10.38 -2.63
CA SER A 383 13.38 10.97 -1.83
C SER A 383 14.76 10.77 -2.43
N GLY A 384 14.91 9.81 -3.34
CA GLY A 384 16.19 9.37 -3.92
C GLY A 384 17.07 8.72 -2.86
N ARG A 385 18.38 8.96 -2.94
CA ARG A 385 19.31 8.52 -1.89
C ARG A 385 19.13 9.41 -0.66
N ALA A 386 18.56 8.84 0.40
CA ALA A 386 18.47 9.45 1.73
C ALA A 386 19.51 8.80 2.67
N PHE A 387 19.52 9.14 3.97
CA PHE A 387 20.40 8.49 4.95
C PHE A 387 20.18 6.97 5.06
N SER A 388 18.90 6.60 5.08
CA SER A 388 18.43 5.23 5.16
C SER A 388 17.15 5.15 4.37
N THR A 389 16.78 3.94 3.94
CA THR A 389 15.53 3.71 3.21
C THR A 389 14.30 4.21 3.99
N THR A 390 14.36 4.28 5.31
CA THR A 390 13.22 4.70 6.16
C THR A 390 13.25 6.17 6.59
N ALA A 391 14.30 6.93 6.26
CA ALA A 391 14.44 8.32 6.70
C ALA A 391 13.66 9.31 5.82
N PRO A 392 13.05 10.37 6.40
CA PRO A 392 12.42 11.45 5.64
C PRO A 392 13.45 12.33 4.91
N SER A 393 13.00 13.16 3.97
CA SER A 393 13.87 14.02 3.15
C SER A 393 13.25 15.39 2.94
N GLU A 394 13.81 16.41 3.59
CA GLU A 394 13.35 17.81 3.52
C GLU A 394 13.26 18.29 2.06
N SER A 395 14.29 17.98 1.28
CA SER A 395 14.36 18.34 -0.13
C SER A 395 13.23 17.71 -0.96
N ALA A 396 12.85 16.46 -0.66
CA ALA A 396 11.83 15.73 -1.41
C ALA A 396 10.43 16.20 -1.05
N GLU A 397 10.19 16.45 0.23
CA GLU A 397 8.96 17.05 0.74
C GLU A 397 8.77 18.46 0.17
N ARG A 398 9.85 19.25 0.06
CA ARG A 398 9.81 20.54 -0.66
C ARG A 398 9.45 20.36 -2.14
N ARG A 399 10.14 19.49 -2.86
CA ARG A 399 9.91 19.25 -4.31
C ARG A 399 8.49 18.80 -4.60
N VAL A 400 7.89 17.94 -3.77
CA VAL A 400 6.51 17.48 -3.99
C VAL A 400 5.51 18.61 -3.81
N MET A 401 5.69 19.48 -2.81
CA MET A 401 4.82 20.63 -2.58
C MET A 401 4.96 21.68 -3.70
N GLU A 402 6.21 22.01 -4.08
CA GLU A 402 6.50 22.92 -5.19
C GLU A 402 5.96 22.36 -6.52
N GLY A 403 6.08 21.06 -6.77
CA GLY A 403 5.55 20.39 -7.95
C GLY A 403 4.02 20.47 -8.03
N ALA A 404 3.33 20.26 -6.90
CA ALA A 404 1.88 20.39 -6.83
C ALA A 404 1.41 21.85 -7.05
N LEU A 405 2.11 22.83 -6.45
CA LEU A 405 1.85 24.26 -6.67
C LEU A 405 2.07 24.66 -8.13
N ALA A 406 3.17 24.20 -8.74
CA ALA A 406 3.47 24.44 -10.15
C ALA A 406 2.38 23.85 -11.06
N LYS A 407 1.91 22.62 -10.77
CA LYS A 407 0.80 22.00 -11.51
C LYS A 407 -0.51 22.77 -11.33
N ALA A 408 -0.79 23.25 -10.11
CA ALA A 408 -1.94 24.08 -9.81
C ALA A 408 -1.88 25.48 -10.43
N LYS A 409 -0.69 25.92 -10.86
CA LYS A 409 -0.35 27.29 -11.26
C LYS A 409 -0.70 28.30 -10.16
N MET A 410 -0.29 27.97 -8.93
CA MET A 410 -0.59 28.76 -7.73
C MET A 410 0.68 29.17 -7.01
N THR A 411 0.64 30.32 -6.34
CA THR A 411 1.71 30.76 -5.44
C THR A 411 1.46 30.24 -4.02
N PRO A 412 2.51 30.06 -3.20
CA PRO A 412 2.37 29.50 -1.84
C PRO A 412 1.38 30.28 -0.95
N ASP A 413 1.30 31.62 -1.09
CA ASP A 413 0.40 32.49 -0.33
C ASP A 413 -1.09 32.27 -0.64
N GLU A 414 -1.43 31.57 -1.71
CA GLU A 414 -2.82 31.22 -2.03
C GLU A 414 -3.35 30.04 -1.20
N VAL A 415 -2.47 29.25 -0.58
CA VAL A 415 -2.84 28.08 0.24
C VAL A 415 -3.19 28.52 1.65
N ASP A 416 -4.35 28.12 2.18
CA ASP A 416 -4.83 28.58 3.48
C ASP A 416 -4.56 27.61 4.63
N TYR A 417 -4.54 26.31 4.32
CA TYR A 417 -4.36 25.25 5.30
C TYR A 417 -3.55 24.10 4.68
N ILE A 418 -2.66 23.52 5.48
CA ILE A 418 -2.00 22.26 5.19
C ILE A 418 -2.46 21.20 6.20
N GLU A 419 -3.11 20.16 5.68
CA GLU A 419 -3.22 18.88 6.36
C GLU A 419 -1.92 18.11 6.14
N ALA A 420 -1.06 18.17 7.14
CA ALA A 420 0.28 17.61 7.10
C ALA A 420 0.29 16.08 7.28
N HIS A 421 1.41 15.46 6.94
CA HIS A 421 1.65 14.06 7.29
C HIS A 421 1.74 13.89 8.81
N GLY A 422 2.44 14.77 9.52
CA GLY A 422 2.42 14.99 10.98
C GLY A 422 2.16 13.74 11.80
N THR A 423 3.15 12.87 11.90
CA THR A 423 3.01 11.53 12.50
C THR A 423 3.18 11.53 14.01
N GLY A 424 3.72 12.60 14.60
CA GLY A 424 4.15 12.59 15.99
C GLY A 424 5.52 11.95 16.18
N THR A 425 6.29 11.76 15.10
CA THR A 425 7.68 11.31 15.17
C THR A 425 8.60 12.52 15.25
N ARG A 426 9.53 12.52 16.21
CA ARG A 426 10.40 13.69 16.47
C ARG A 426 11.12 14.21 15.22
N MET A 427 11.77 13.29 14.48
CA MET A 427 12.53 13.64 13.29
C MET A 427 11.62 13.94 12.10
N GLY A 428 10.57 13.15 11.87
CA GLY A 428 9.64 13.35 10.76
C GLY A 428 8.91 14.69 10.86
N ASP A 429 8.34 15.00 12.02
CA ASP A 429 7.65 16.27 12.24
C ASP A 429 8.59 17.48 12.15
N ALA A 430 9.85 17.31 12.54
CA ALA A 430 10.86 18.37 12.41
C ALA A 430 11.22 18.63 10.94
N VAL A 431 11.45 17.58 10.16
CA VAL A 431 11.74 17.68 8.72
C VAL A 431 10.56 18.28 7.98
N GLU A 432 9.34 17.82 8.25
CA GLU A 432 8.14 18.33 7.59
C GLU A 432 7.90 19.81 7.88
N MET A 433 8.08 20.25 9.13
CA MET A 433 7.93 21.66 9.47
C MET A 433 8.99 22.53 8.78
N GLN A 434 10.21 22.02 8.61
CA GLN A 434 11.27 22.71 7.86
C GLN A 434 10.96 22.79 6.37
N SER A 435 10.45 21.71 5.76
CA SER A 435 10.00 21.71 4.37
C SER A 435 8.85 22.68 4.13
N LEU A 436 7.87 22.70 5.03
CA LEU A 436 6.77 23.67 4.95
C LEU A 436 7.31 25.10 5.08
N ALA A 437 8.19 25.36 6.04
CA ALA A 437 8.82 26.67 6.20
C ALA A 437 9.61 27.09 4.94
N ALA A 438 10.27 26.16 4.27
CA ALA A 438 11.01 26.46 3.04
C ALA A 438 10.09 26.83 1.86
N VAL A 439 8.90 26.23 1.77
CA VAL A 439 7.95 26.49 0.66
C VAL A 439 7.05 27.68 0.94
N PHE A 440 6.51 27.78 2.16
CA PHE A 440 5.45 28.74 2.50
C PHE A 440 5.93 29.82 3.49
N GLY A 441 7.04 29.63 4.19
CA GLY A 441 7.41 30.40 5.38
C GLY A 441 7.59 31.91 5.18
N GLU A 442 7.89 32.37 3.96
CA GLU A 442 8.07 33.80 3.63
C GLU A 442 6.92 34.40 2.83
N SER A 443 5.93 33.58 2.42
CA SER A 443 4.85 34.01 1.53
C SER A 443 3.59 34.48 2.29
N HIS A 444 3.51 34.19 3.58
CA HIS A 444 2.36 34.54 4.43
C HIS A 444 2.58 35.81 5.26
N GLU A 445 1.50 36.29 5.88
CA GLU A 445 1.51 37.45 6.77
C GLU A 445 0.80 37.14 8.10
N TYR A 446 1.08 37.92 9.17
CA TYR A 446 0.47 37.68 10.49
C TYR A 446 -1.07 37.74 10.49
N ALA A 447 -1.65 38.54 9.60
CA ALA A 447 -3.11 38.66 9.46
C ALA A 447 -3.74 37.44 8.74
N ARG A 448 -2.94 36.69 7.99
CA ARG A 448 -3.35 35.50 7.24
C ARG A 448 -2.24 34.43 7.31
N PRO A 449 -2.01 33.85 8.51
CA PRO A 449 -1.00 32.83 8.67
C PRO A 449 -1.41 31.57 7.92
N LEU A 450 -0.42 30.75 7.53
CA LEU A 450 -0.68 29.40 7.06
C LEU A 450 -1.14 28.56 8.25
N LEU A 451 -2.33 27.99 8.16
CA LEU A 451 -2.82 27.05 9.15
C LEU A 451 -2.19 25.67 8.87
N VAL A 452 -1.71 24.99 9.90
CA VAL A 452 -1.12 23.65 9.77
C VAL A 452 -1.74 22.72 10.81
N GLY A 453 -2.09 21.50 10.43
CA GLY A 453 -2.60 20.51 11.36
C GLY A 453 -2.48 19.08 10.86
N SER A 454 -2.83 18.13 11.72
CA SER A 454 -2.83 16.69 11.39
C SER A 454 -4.00 16.00 12.07
N ILE A 455 -4.70 15.14 11.34
CA ILE A 455 -5.78 14.29 11.83
C ILE A 455 -5.27 13.17 12.75
N LYS A 456 -3.98 12.84 12.68
CA LYS A 456 -3.42 11.67 13.37
C LYS A 456 -3.47 11.78 14.88
N GLY A 457 -3.53 13.00 15.43
CA GLY A 457 -3.78 13.22 16.86
C GLY A 457 -5.16 12.75 17.32
N ASN A 458 -6.15 12.75 16.42
CA ASN A 458 -7.51 12.28 16.71
C ASN A 458 -7.62 10.76 16.54
N ILE A 459 -7.22 10.25 15.38
CA ILE A 459 -7.54 8.88 14.95
C ILE A 459 -6.35 7.93 14.92
N GLY A 460 -5.13 8.40 15.18
CA GLY A 460 -3.91 7.63 14.97
C GLY A 460 -3.44 7.63 13.52
N HIS A 461 -2.42 6.83 13.22
CA HIS A 461 -1.83 6.71 11.89
C HIS A 461 -2.48 5.56 11.12
N CYS A 462 -3.39 5.87 10.18
CA CYS A 462 -4.07 4.89 9.33
C CYS A 462 -3.18 4.23 8.25
N GLU A 463 -1.87 4.17 8.47
CA GLU A 463 -0.83 3.64 7.56
C GLU A 463 -1.13 3.99 6.08
N GLY A 464 -1.34 3.00 5.19
CA GLY A 464 -1.64 3.22 3.77
C GLY A 464 -2.90 4.06 3.49
N SER A 465 -3.83 4.15 4.44
CA SER A 465 -5.05 4.98 4.35
C SER A 465 -4.91 6.39 4.92
N SER A 466 -3.72 6.76 5.43
CA SER A 466 -3.50 8.07 6.08
C SER A 466 -3.72 9.26 5.17
N GLY A 467 -3.30 9.14 3.89
CA GLY A 467 -3.54 10.17 2.89
C GLY A 467 -5.04 10.37 2.63
N GLY A 468 -5.81 9.29 2.55
CA GLY A 468 -7.27 9.35 2.38
C GLY A 468 -7.97 10.00 3.57
N ALA A 469 -7.57 9.66 4.80
CA ALA A 469 -8.11 10.30 6.00
C ALA A 469 -7.78 11.81 6.05
N GLY A 470 -6.57 12.21 5.65
CA GLY A 470 -6.19 13.62 5.51
C GLY A 470 -7.05 14.36 4.47
N ILE A 471 -7.30 13.75 3.30
CA ILE A 471 -8.20 14.32 2.28
C ILE A 471 -9.63 14.47 2.82
N CYS A 472 -10.14 13.51 3.60
CA CYS A 472 -11.46 13.63 4.24
C CYS A 472 -11.56 14.86 5.14
N LYS A 473 -10.56 15.08 6.02
CA LYS A 473 -10.52 16.27 6.87
C LYS A 473 -10.34 17.55 6.05
N ALA A 474 -9.52 17.54 5.01
CA ALA A 474 -9.35 18.68 4.11
C ALA A 474 -10.67 19.09 3.45
N ILE A 475 -11.45 18.13 2.94
CA ILE A 475 -12.79 18.37 2.40
C ILE A 475 -13.71 19.00 3.47
N LEU A 476 -13.70 18.48 4.69
CA LEU A 476 -14.49 19.03 5.79
C LEU A 476 -14.08 20.46 6.17
N VAL A 477 -12.77 20.77 6.14
CA VAL A 477 -12.24 22.13 6.33
C VAL A 477 -12.70 23.06 5.20
N LEU A 478 -12.65 22.61 3.94
CA LEU A 478 -13.14 23.36 2.79
C LEU A 478 -14.63 23.72 2.91
N ILE A 479 -15.45 22.74 3.29
CA ILE A 479 -16.90 22.88 3.40
C ILE A 479 -17.27 23.77 4.59
N ASN A 480 -16.71 23.52 5.77
CA ASN A 480 -17.09 24.25 6.99
C ASN A 480 -16.31 25.55 7.18
N ARG A 481 -15.28 25.80 6.37
CA ARG A 481 -14.34 26.93 6.49
C ARG A 481 -13.77 27.10 7.91
N CYS A 482 -13.59 25.98 8.59
CA CYS A 482 -13.14 25.91 9.96
C CYS A 482 -12.06 24.83 10.05
N VAL A 483 -10.92 25.16 10.65
CA VAL A 483 -9.84 24.21 10.90
C VAL A 483 -9.98 23.69 12.33
N PRO A 484 -10.26 22.39 12.53
CA PRO A 484 -10.28 21.77 13.86
C PRO A 484 -8.94 21.86 14.58
N ALA A 485 -8.95 21.65 15.89
CA ALA A 485 -7.72 21.58 16.67
C ALA A 485 -6.83 20.41 16.22
N THR A 486 -5.51 20.61 16.24
CA THR A 486 -4.55 19.50 16.25
C THR A 486 -4.45 18.98 17.67
N VAL A 487 -5.05 17.82 17.92
CA VAL A 487 -5.10 17.21 19.26
C VAL A 487 -3.69 16.83 19.72
N HIS A 488 -3.45 16.92 21.03
CA HIS A 488 -2.16 16.69 21.70
C HIS A 488 -1.04 17.69 21.39
N PHE A 489 -1.33 18.78 20.66
CA PHE A 489 -0.38 19.87 20.44
C PHE A 489 -0.46 20.93 21.55
N ASN A 490 0.63 21.11 22.28
CA ASN A 490 0.78 22.11 23.34
C ASN A 490 1.84 23.15 22.96
N ARG A 491 3.06 22.70 22.61
CA ARG A 491 4.17 23.57 22.21
C ARG A 491 4.98 22.94 21.07
N LEU A 492 5.45 23.78 20.17
CA LEU A 492 6.28 23.34 19.04
C LEU A 492 7.59 22.71 19.54
N SER A 493 7.98 21.60 18.92
CA SER A 493 9.23 20.89 19.22
C SER A 493 10.46 21.77 19.04
N SER A 494 11.41 21.69 19.97
CA SER A 494 12.69 22.38 19.92
C SER A 494 13.63 21.86 18.83
N LEU A 495 13.31 20.72 18.20
CA LEU A 495 14.04 20.20 17.04
C LEU A 495 13.71 20.96 15.74
N ILE A 496 12.67 21.79 15.76
CA ILE A 496 12.28 22.63 14.64
C ILE A 496 13.08 23.93 14.72
N ASP A 497 14.29 23.90 14.15
CA ASP A 497 15.26 25.00 14.21
C ASP A 497 14.70 26.31 13.60
N ARG A 498 13.92 26.20 12.52
CA ARG A 498 13.26 27.32 11.85
C ARG A 498 11.77 27.25 12.12
N THR A 499 11.31 27.90 13.19
CA THR A 499 9.88 28.10 13.37
C THR A 499 9.39 29.13 12.32
N PRO A 500 8.58 28.74 11.35
CA PRO A 500 8.09 29.67 10.34
C PRO A 500 7.23 30.75 11.00
N ARG A 501 7.61 32.02 10.75
CA ARG A 501 7.08 33.21 11.43
C ARG A 501 5.56 33.38 11.28
N TYR A 502 4.99 32.85 10.19
CA TYR A 502 3.61 33.06 9.78
C TYR A 502 2.80 31.76 9.79
N PHE A 503 3.17 30.78 10.60
CA PHE A 503 2.40 29.53 10.72
C PHE A 503 1.63 29.50 12.02
N PHE A 504 0.47 28.86 11.99
CA PHE A 504 -0.36 28.69 13.16
C PHE A 504 -0.93 27.27 13.20
N ILE A 505 -0.63 26.54 14.27
CA ILE A 505 -1.19 25.22 14.54
C ILE A 505 -2.39 25.40 15.49
N PRO A 506 -3.64 25.19 15.03
CA PRO A 506 -4.81 25.42 15.85
C PRO A 506 -4.88 24.49 17.07
N ARG A 507 -5.10 25.06 18.26
CA ARG A 507 -5.41 24.32 19.51
C ARG A 507 -6.91 24.27 19.83
N ALA A 508 -7.71 24.98 19.05
CA ALA A 508 -9.15 25.00 19.09
C ALA A 508 -9.67 25.20 17.66
N ALA A 509 -10.95 24.88 17.44
CA ALA A 509 -11.61 25.13 16.16
C ALA A 509 -11.43 26.60 15.75
N THR A 510 -10.78 26.84 14.61
CA THR A 510 -10.37 28.16 14.14
C THR A 510 -11.07 28.47 12.83
N GLN A 511 -11.88 29.52 12.81
CA GLN A 511 -12.56 29.93 11.59
C GLN A 511 -11.58 30.56 10.61
N VAL A 512 -11.64 30.16 9.35
CA VAL A 512 -10.85 30.80 8.29
C VAL A 512 -11.60 32.04 7.81
N PRO A 513 -10.99 33.24 7.83
CA PRO A 513 -11.64 34.48 7.43
C PRO A 513 -12.27 34.39 6.04
N ILE A 514 -13.47 34.95 5.88
CA ILE A 514 -14.21 34.97 4.62
C ILE A 514 -13.55 35.98 3.69
N ALA A 515 -12.64 35.50 2.85
CA ALA A 515 -12.24 36.21 1.64
C ALA A 515 -13.23 35.90 0.52
N ASP A 516 -13.39 36.79 -0.45
CA ASP A 516 -14.20 36.62 -1.68
C ASP A 516 -13.58 35.60 -2.67
N ARG A 517 -12.91 34.56 -2.13
CA ARG A 517 -12.25 33.50 -2.88
C ARG A 517 -12.48 32.13 -2.23
N SER A 518 -12.40 31.09 -3.06
CA SER A 518 -12.43 29.71 -2.62
C SER A 518 -11.32 29.42 -1.61
N LEU A 519 -11.63 28.60 -0.60
CA LEU A 519 -10.61 28.11 0.33
C LEU A 519 -9.71 27.10 -0.39
N VAL A 520 -8.41 27.13 -0.11
CA VAL A 520 -7.43 26.22 -0.71
C VAL A 520 -6.70 25.46 0.38
N VAL A 521 -6.66 24.13 0.24
CA VAL A 521 -6.05 23.22 1.22
C VAL A 521 -5.02 22.33 0.54
N GLY A 522 -3.81 22.25 1.08
CA GLY A 522 -2.84 21.22 0.73
C GLY A 522 -2.96 20.01 1.65
N VAL A 523 -2.71 18.80 1.13
CA VAL A 523 -2.65 17.56 1.90
C VAL A 523 -1.36 16.82 1.56
N SER A 524 -0.57 16.47 2.58
CA SER A 524 0.70 15.74 2.45
C SER A 524 0.60 14.32 3.02
N SER A 525 1.19 13.35 2.33
CA SER A 525 1.50 12.05 2.94
C SER A 525 2.84 11.51 2.45
N PHE A 526 3.72 11.15 3.39
CA PHE A 526 5.08 10.74 3.11
C PHE A 526 5.25 9.25 3.43
N GLY A 527 5.71 8.49 2.43
CA GLY A 527 5.84 7.05 2.49
C GLY A 527 7.16 6.65 3.15
N VAL A 528 7.12 5.74 4.11
CA VAL A 528 8.34 5.00 4.50
C VAL A 528 8.93 4.35 3.25
N GLY A 529 10.23 4.55 3.02
CA GLY A 529 10.86 4.19 1.75
C GLY A 529 11.15 5.38 0.84
N GLY A 530 10.46 6.51 1.03
CA GLY A 530 10.77 7.79 0.39
C GLY A 530 9.79 8.26 -0.69
N CYS A 531 8.69 7.53 -0.95
CA CYS A 531 7.67 7.94 -1.92
C CYS A 531 6.67 8.91 -1.30
N ASN A 532 6.68 10.16 -1.78
CA ASN A 532 5.96 11.29 -1.18
C ASN A 532 4.86 11.78 -2.11
N GLY A 533 3.67 12.04 -1.58
CA GLY A 533 2.54 12.60 -2.31
C GLY A 533 2.03 13.90 -1.68
N HIS A 534 1.65 14.85 -2.54
CA HIS A 534 0.97 16.09 -2.13
C HIS A 534 -0.16 16.44 -3.10
N VAL A 535 -1.31 16.87 -2.57
CA VAL A 535 -2.46 17.34 -3.36
C VAL A 535 -2.96 18.69 -2.87
N ILE A 536 -3.33 19.55 -3.81
CA ILE A 536 -3.94 20.86 -3.56
C ILE A 536 -5.41 20.78 -3.97
N LEU A 537 -6.29 21.05 -3.01
CA LEU A 537 -7.73 21.01 -3.14
C LEU A 537 -8.31 22.42 -3.01
N GLU A 538 -9.36 22.71 -3.78
CA GLU A 538 -10.13 23.94 -3.73
C GLU A 538 -11.58 23.61 -3.38
N GLY A 539 -12.16 24.40 -2.47
CA GLY A 539 -13.56 24.26 -2.07
C GLY A 539 -14.53 24.78 -3.14
N PRO A 540 -15.81 24.39 -3.06
CA PRO A 540 -16.86 24.98 -3.90
C PRO A 540 -17.05 26.47 -3.60
N LYS A 541 -17.69 27.20 -4.52
CA LYS A 541 -17.99 28.63 -4.34
C LYS A 541 -18.94 28.83 -3.13
N THR A 542 -18.71 29.89 -2.37
CA THR A 542 -19.51 30.23 -1.18
C THR A 542 -21.00 30.35 -1.50
N ASN A 543 -21.87 29.83 -0.62
CA ASN A 543 -23.33 29.83 -0.73
C ASN A 543 -23.94 29.02 -1.89
N SER A 544 -23.17 28.14 -2.54
CA SER A 544 -23.70 27.36 -3.66
C SER A 544 -24.48 26.10 -3.24
N HIS A 545 -24.53 25.69 -1.97
CA HIS A 545 -25.11 24.40 -1.58
C HIS A 545 -25.54 24.22 -0.12
N ASP A 546 -26.50 23.31 0.12
CA ASP A 546 -26.82 22.75 1.44
C ASP A 546 -26.06 21.44 1.65
N PHE A 547 -24.89 21.52 2.27
CA PHE A 547 -23.94 20.41 2.39
C PHE A 547 -24.26 19.42 3.53
N LYS A 548 -25.18 19.76 4.45
CA LYS A 548 -25.47 18.91 5.62
C LYS A 548 -26.23 17.64 5.28
N THR A 549 -27.06 17.68 4.24
CA THR A 549 -27.81 16.53 3.73
C THR A 549 -26.88 15.53 3.03
N GLN A 550 -25.95 15.99 2.18
CA GLN A 550 -25.06 15.13 1.39
C GLN A 550 -24.02 14.34 2.22
N LEU A 551 -23.68 14.78 3.44
CA LEU A 551 -22.61 14.17 4.26
C LEU A 551 -23.09 13.11 5.26
N ASN A 552 -24.41 12.89 5.40
CA ASN A 552 -25.00 12.09 6.47
C ASN A 552 -25.74 10.82 6.02
N ASP A 553 -25.88 10.59 4.72
CA ASP A 553 -26.61 9.42 4.22
C ASP A 553 -25.82 8.13 4.49
N LYS A 554 -26.40 7.27 5.33
CA LYS A 554 -25.85 5.94 5.65
C LYS A 554 -26.56 4.88 4.81
N CYS A 555 -25.79 4.05 4.12
CA CYS A 555 -26.35 2.82 3.54
C CYS A 555 -26.63 1.81 4.66
N ALA A 556 -27.80 1.18 4.61
CA ALA A 556 -28.19 0.12 5.52
C ALA A 556 -27.80 -1.24 4.93
N TRP A 557 -26.96 -1.97 5.64
CA TRP A 557 -26.43 -3.27 5.23
C TRP A 557 -27.04 -4.39 6.07
N LYS A 558 -27.40 -5.52 5.46
CA LYS A 558 -27.81 -6.76 6.15
C LYS A 558 -26.60 -7.66 6.37
N ARG A 559 -25.70 -7.21 7.24
CA ARG A 559 -24.40 -7.87 7.42
C ARG A 559 -24.49 -9.21 8.14
N ASN A 560 -23.76 -10.18 7.60
CA ASN A 560 -23.35 -11.39 8.30
C ASN A 560 -22.00 -11.16 8.99
N ARG A 561 -21.66 -11.99 9.98
CA ARG A 561 -20.39 -11.94 10.73
C ARG A 561 -19.46 -13.06 10.26
N PHE A 562 -18.22 -12.69 9.96
CA PHE A 562 -17.15 -13.61 9.53
C PHE A 562 -15.92 -13.41 10.43
N PRO A 563 -15.97 -13.87 11.69
CA PRO A 563 -14.91 -13.67 12.67
C PRO A 563 -13.67 -14.51 12.33
N TRP A 564 -12.49 -13.96 12.56
CA TRP A 564 -11.21 -14.60 12.24
C TRP A 564 -10.29 -14.81 13.43
N SER A 565 -10.72 -14.45 14.64
CA SER A 565 -9.90 -14.58 15.85
C SER A 565 -9.38 -16.00 16.07
N HIS A 566 -10.14 -17.01 15.65
CA HIS A 566 -9.76 -18.42 15.70
C HIS A 566 -8.58 -18.79 14.79
N LEU A 567 -8.25 -17.97 13.78
CA LEU A 567 -7.13 -18.18 12.86
C LEU A 567 -5.81 -17.60 13.39
N ILE A 568 -5.86 -16.78 14.45
CA ILE A 568 -4.69 -16.07 14.98
C ILE A 568 -4.10 -16.90 16.13
N ASP A 569 -2.97 -17.56 15.89
CA ASP A 569 -2.26 -18.31 16.91
C ASP A 569 -1.23 -17.43 17.66
N ILE A 570 -1.31 -17.39 18.99
CA ILE A 570 -0.40 -16.63 19.85
C ILE A 570 0.33 -17.61 20.77
N PRO A 571 1.67 -17.65 20.77
CA PRO A 571 2.44 -18.55 21.62
C PRO A 571 2.05 -18.43 23.10
N GLY A 572 1.65 -19.54 23.72
CA GLY A 572 1.28 -19.60 25.13
C GLY A 572 -0.22 -19.44 25.42
N HIS A 573 -1.06 -19.25 24.39
CA HIS A 573 -2.51 -19.18 24.53
C HIS A 573 -3.18 -20.41 23.88
N ASN A 574 -3.96 -21.18 24.63
CA ASN A 574 -4.81 -22.23 24.04
C ASN A 574 -6.04 -21.56 23.42
N ASN A 575 -6.08 -21.42 22.09
CA ASN A 575 -7.29 -21.03 21.38
C ASN A 575 -8.27 -22.22 21.29
N GLU A 576 -8.72 -22.74 22.43
CA GLU A 576 -9.93 -23.56 22.50
C GLU A 576 -11.16 -22.64 22.52
N VAL A 577 -11.37 -21.87 21.45
CA VAL A 577 -12.70 -21.34 21.14
C VAL A 577 -13.31 -22.37 20.20
N GLY A 578 -14.31 -23.11 20.69
CA GLY A 578 -14.96 -24.19 19.96
C GLY A 578 -15.37 -23.77 18.54
N SER A 579 -15.32 -24.73 17.61
CA SER A 579 -15.79 -24.61 16.23
C SER A 579 -17.06 -23.75 16.13
N PRO A 580 -17.17 -22.81 15.15
CA PRO A 580 -18.31 -21.89 15.03
C PRO A 580 -19.67 -22.57 14.86
N ILE A 581 -19.71 -23.88 14.66
CA ILE A 581 -20.95 -24.64 14.45
C ILE A 581 -21.72 -24.88 15.77
N GLU A 582 -21.11 -24.70 16.95
CA GLU A 582 -21.75 -25.04 18.23
C GLU A 582 -21.89 -23.90 19.26
N MET A 583 -21.92 -22.63 18.84
CA MET A 583 -22.43 -21.56 19.72
C MET A 583 -23.90 -21.28 19.42
N GLY A 584 -24.75 -21.81 20.32
CA GLY A 584 -26.20 -21.93 20.17
C GLY A 584 -26.93 -20.62 19.86
N ILE A 585 -27.74 -20.68 18.80
CA ILE A 585 -28.83 -19.74 18.51
C ILE A 585 -29.79 -19.74 19.72
N PRO A 586 -30.11 -18.58 20.35
CA PRO A 586 -31.12 -18.51 21.39
C PRO A 586 -32.46 -19.06 20.86
N ALA A 587 -33.16 -19.87 21.65
CA ALA A 587 -34.40 -20.53 21.26
C ALA A 587 -35.55 -19.59 20.83
N SER A 588 -35.38 -18.27 20.96
CA SER A 588 -36.28 -17.23 20.44
C SER A 588 -36.02 -16.84 18.98
N ALA A 589 -34.96 -17.36 18.33
CA ALA A 589 -34.62 -17.11 16.93
C ALA A 589 -34.84 -18.34 16.03
N ARG A 590 -35.88 -19.14 16.31
CA ARG A 590 -36.42 -20.08 15.31
C ARG A 590 -37.36 -19.30 14.40
N ALA A 591 -36.95 -19.05 13.17
CA ALA A 591 -37.84 -18.60 12.11
C ALA A 591 -39.00 -19.60 11.98
N SER A 592 -40.22 -19.14 12.29
CA SER A 592 -41.44 -19.86 11.93
C SER A 592 -41.54 -19.91 10.41
N SER A 593 -41.59 -21.11 9.84
CA SER A 593 -41.86 -21.34 8.42
C SER A 593 -43.31 -20.96 8.09
N SER A 594 -43.53 -19.69 7.80
CA SER A 594 -44.73 -19.20 7.13
C SER A 594 -44.37 -17.95 6.34
N PHE A 595 -43.99 -18.17 5.09
CA PHE A 595 -43.76 -17.12 4.10
C PHE A 595 -45.08 -16.46 3.71
N SER A 596 -45.14 -15.13 3.85
CA SER A 596 -45.95 -14.25 2.99
C SER A 596 -45.11 -13.02 2.68
N PHE A 597 -44.69 -12.89 1.41
CA PHE A 597 -44.01 -11.72 0.88
C PHE A 597 -45.08 -10.76 0.34
N GLU A 598 -45.25 -9.60 0.96
CA GLU A 598 -45.85 -8.44 0.31
C GLU A 598 -44.82 -7.29 0.31
N ASP A 599 -44.58 -6.80 -0.91
CA ASP A 599 -44.05 -5.52 -1.37
C ASP A 599 -43.08 -4.72 -0.49
N THR A 600 -41.81 -4.66 -0.93
CA THR A 600 -40.88 -3.60 -0.55
C THR A 600 -40.83 -2.56 -1.67
N ALA A 601 -41.66 -1.53 -1.57
CA ALA A 601 -41.50 -0.29 -2.31
C ALA A 601 -40.50 0.62 -1.56
N LEU A 602 -39.50 1.13 -2.29
CA LEU A 602 -38.64 2.23 -1.83
C LEU A 602 -39.51 3.48 -1.65
N SER A 603 -39.78 3.89 -0.41
CA SER A 603 -40.40 5.18 -0.13
C SER A 603 -39.33 6.22 0.18
N ILE A 604 -39.12 7.15 -0.76
CA ILE A 604 -38.55 8.47 -0.46
C ILE A 604 -39.66 9.23 0.26
N VAL A 605 -39.46 9.59 1.53
CA VAL A 605 -40.46 10.33 2.32
C VAL A 605 -40.06 11.80 2.32
N ASP A 606 -40.93 12.61 1.70
CA ASP A 606 -40.92 14.08 1.76
C ASP A 606 -41.15 14.59 3.19
N SER A 607 -40.46 15.67 3.50
CA SER A 607 -40.57 16.46 4.72
C SER A 607 -41.93 17.13 4.89
N PHE A 608 -42.54 17.05 6.09
CA PHE A 608 -43.54 18.01 6.54
C PHE A 608 -43.43 18.35 8.04
N LEU A 609 -43.82 19.59 8.32
CA LEU A 609 -43.75 20.40 9.55
C LEU A 609 -44.80 20.01 10.62
N ASP A 610 -44.38 20.22 11.88
CA ASP A 610 -45.08 20.80 13.04
C ASP A 610 -46.49 20.30 13.44
N GLU A 611 -46.61 19.71 14.64
CA GLU A 611 -47.54 20.15 15.71
C GLU A 611 -47.41 19.28 17.00
N SER A 612 -47.60 19.94 18.14
CA SER A 612 -47.54 19.50 19.53
C SER A 612 -48.49 18.35 19.94
N ILE A 613 -48.14 17.58 21.00
CA ILE A 613 -48.92 17.39 22.26
C ILE A 613 -48.28 16.34 23.20
N ASP A 614 -48.06 16.83 24.43
CA ASP A 614 -48.02 16.31 25.81
C ASP A 614 -48.13 14.81 26.25
N GLU A 615 -47.37 14.56 27.34
CA GLU A 615 -47.56 13.70 28.53
C GLU A 615 -48.09 12.24 28.47
N SER A 616 -47.27 11.26 28.91
CA SER A 616 -47.51 10.47 30.17
C SER A 616 -46.56 9.25 30.40
N VAL A 617 -45.82 9.37 31.51
CA VAL A 617 -45.04 8.48 32.43
C VAL A 617 -45.62 7.03 32.57
N PRO A 618 -44.88 5.92 32.92
CA PRO A 618 -43.89 5.84 34.01
C PRO A 618 -42.65 4.93 33.91
N VAL A 619 -41.61 5.38 34.62
CA VAL A 619 -40.50 4.59 35.20
C VAL A 619 -40.98 3.85 36.45
N PRO A 620 -40.48 2.64 36.72
CA PRO A 620 -40.24 2.23 38.09
C PRO A 620 -38.81 1.72 38.34
N SER A 621 -38.23 2.30 39.39
CA SER A 621 -37.05 1.93 40.16
C SER A 621 -37.15 0.59 40.88
N MET A 622 -36.02 -0.08 41.13
CA MET A 622 -35.68 -0.67 42.45
C MET A 622 -34.19 -1.06 42.42
N ASP A 623 -33.27 -0.41 43.14
CA ASP A 623 -32.99 -0.37 44.58
C ASP A 623 -32.19 -1.56 45.14
N THR A 624 -31.09 -1.18 45.78
CA THR A 624 -30.05 -2.00 46.41
C THR A 624 -30.44 -2.54 47.79
N ARG A 625 -29.82 -3.67 48.22
CA ARG A 625 -29.12 -3.92 49.51
C ARG A 625 -29.41 -5.28 50.21
N ILE A 626 -28.30 -5.97 50.56
CA ILE A 626 -27.88 -6.39 51.93
C ILE A 626 -28.17 -7.83 52.48
N LEU A 627 -27.04 -8.51 52.78
CA LEU A 627 -26.65 -9.31 53.98
C LEU A 627 -26.73 -10.86 54.05
N ARG A 628 -25.51 -11.43 54.23
CA ARG A 628 -24.97 -12.24 55.37
C ARG A 628 -25.01 -13.78 55.41
N ASN A 629 -23.82 -14.27 55.82
CA ASN A 629 -23.47 -15.42 56.68
C ASN A 629 -23.78 -16.83 56.14
N GLY A 630 -22.96 -17.87 56.29
CA GLY A 630 -21.70 -18.07 57.02
C GLY A 630 -21.50 -19.57 57.31
N SER A 631 -20.23 -19.96 57.49
CA SER A 631 -19.73 -21.09 58.31
C SER A 631 -19.68 -22.55 57.78
N GLN A 632 -18.47 -23.13 57.91
CA GLN A 632 -18.10 -24.49 58.38
C GLN A 632 -18.42 -25.69 57.44
N THR A 633 -17.60 -26.74 57.24
CA THR A 633 -16.56 -27.38 58.08
C THR A 633 -15.76 -28.46 57.30
N LYS A 634 -14.47 -28.59 57.66
CA LYS A 634 -13.63 -29.80 57.87
C LYS A 634 -13.25 -30.82 56.77
N MET A 635 -11.93 -30.99 56.71
CA MET A 635 -11.16 -32.18 56.32
C MET A 635 -11.52 -33.47 57.08
N THR A 636 -11.38 -34.61 56.40
CA THR A 636 -10.88 -35.87 56.97
C THR A 636 -9.99 -36.58 55.97
N GLY A 637 -8.75 -36.91 56.38
CA GLY A 637 -7.84 -37.78 55.64
C GLY A 637 -8.03 -39.25 56.00
N SER A 638 -7.40 -40.14 55.21
CA SER A 638 -7.00 -41.46 55.67
C SER A 638 -5.58 -41.78 55.16
N ARG A 639 -4.78 -42.34 56.06
CA ARG A 639 -3.41 -42.83 55.88
C ARG A 639 -3.42 -44.37 55.84
N SER A 640 -2.28 -44.93 55.42
CA SER A 640 -1.77 -46.30 55.56
C SER A 640 -1.92 -47.15 54.28
N GLY A 641 -0.92 -47.90 53.79
CA GLY A 641 0.36 -48.29 54.37
C GLY A 641 1.36 -48.76 53.31
N SER A 642 2.37 -49.47 53.77
CA SER A 642 3.76 -49.51 53.32
C SER A 642 4.21 -50.78 52.58
N LEU A 643 5.39 -50.68 51.95
CA LEU A 643 6.53 -51.63 51.92
C LEU A 643 6.71 -52.63 50.75
N GLN A 644 8.00 -52.72 50.38
CA GLN A 644 8.77 -53.76 49.66
C GLN A 644 8.71 -53.71 48.13
N ASP A 645 9.80 -53.50 47.37
CA ASP A 645 11.20 -54.00 47.33
C ASP A 645 11.34 -54.79 46.02
N LEU A 646 12.29 -54.39 45.15
CA LEU A 646 13.18 -55.27 44.40
C LEU A 646 14.08 -54.45 43.44
N SER A 647 15.33 -54.28 43.88
CA SER A 647 16.50 -54.09 43.02
C SER A 647 17.19 -55.43 42.77
N LEU A 648 17.87 -55.59 41.62
CA LEU A 648 19.05 -56.44 41.29
C LEU A 648 18.95 -56.83 39.79
N THR A 649 19.70 -56.23 38.85
CA THR A 649 21.12 -56.44 38.44
C THR A 649 21.46 -57.74 37.69
N THR A 650 22.13 -57.54 36.53
CA THR A 650 23.31 -58.24 35.93
C THR A 650 23.18 -59.53 35.10
N GLY A 651 23.94 -59.55 33.99
CA GLY A 651 24.44 -60.75 33.28
C GLY A 651 24.46 -60.62 31.73
N ASN A 652 25.34 -59.85 31.08
CA ASN A 652 26.73 -60.14 30.63
C ASN A 652 26.94 -61.32 29.63
N CYS A 653 27.58 -60.99 28.49
CA CYS A 653 28.72 -61.65 27.79
C CYS A 653 28.60 -61.62 26.25
N VAL A 654 29.62 -61.49 25.38
CA VAL A 654 30.94 -60.81 25.29
C VAL A 654 31.63 -61.35 24.01
N LYS A 655 32.43 -60.49 23.33
CA LYS A 655 33.60 -60.69 22.40
C LYS A 655 33.41 -59.91 21.09
N GLY A 656 34.30 -59.07 20.56
CA GLY A 656 35.66 -58.59 20.89
C GLY A 656 36.34 -58.18 19.55
N VAL A 657 36.71 -56.90 19.28
CA VAL A 657 38.06 -56.25 19.44
C VAL A 657 38.97 -56.38 18.17
N PRO A 658 39.88 -55.44 17.77
CA PRO A 658 39.89 -53.96 17.65
C PRO A 658 40.79 -53.44 16.44
N VAL A 659 41.35 -52.20 16.54
CA VAL A 659 42.56 -51.60 15.84
C VAL A 659 42.29 -50.74 14.58
N GLU A 660 42.83 -49.53 14.31
CA GLU A 660 43.77 -48.54 14.90
C GLU A 660 43.64 -47.18 14.14
N GLU A 661 44.02 -46.05 14.77
CA GLU A 661 44.52 -44.82 14.09
C GLU A 661 46.01 -44.99 13.71
N PRO A 662 46.57 -44.16 12.80
CA PRO A 662 47.48 -43.12 13.30
C PRO A 662 47.53 -41.81 12.47
N ALA A 663 48.25 -40.85 13.05
CA ALA A 663 48.44 -39.45 12.68
C ALA A 663 49.59 -39.14 11.67
N LYS A 664 49.68 -37.83 11.31
CA LYS A 664 50.88 -36.99 11.04
C LYS A 664 51.46 -36.77 9.61
N HIS A 665 51.60 -35.47 9.31
CA HIS A 665 52.73 -34.73 8.70
C HIS A 665 52.98 -34.62 7.16
N ILE A 666 53.03 -33.35 6.71
CA ILE A 666 54.11 -32.63 5.96
C ILE A 666 54.30 -32.85 4.43
N ALA A 667 54.03 -31.75 3.72
CA ALA A 667 54.80 -31.04 2.67
C ALA A 667 55.24 -31.68 1.33
N ALA A 668 55.13 -30.78 0.32
CA ALA A 668 56.10 -30.46 -0.75
C ALA A 668 55.94 -31.12 -2.13
N SER A 669 55.60 -30.23 -3.09
CA SER A 669 56.21 -30.00 -4.42
C SER A 669 56.49 -31.18 -5.36
N PHE A 670 56.07 -31.05 -6.63
CA PHE A 670 56.92 -31.36 -7.79
C PHE A 670 56.57 -30.46 -9.01
N HIS A 671 57.64 -30.10 -9.71
CA HIS A 671 57.73 -29.22 -10.88
C HIS A 671 57.84 -30.04 -12.18
N SER A 672 57.56 -29.34 -13.29
CA SER A 672 58.26 -29.29 -14.60
C SER A 672 58.18 -30.45 -15.63
N GLU A 673 57.81 -30.09 -16.86
CA GLU A 673 58.62 -29.95 -18.11
C GLU A 673 57.67 -30.18 -19.32
N ASP A 674 57.46 -29.32 -20.32
CA ASP A 674 58.27 -28.45 -21.21
C ASP A 674 58.67 -29.13 -22.56
N ALA A 675 58.77 -28.31 -23.62
CA ALA A 675 59.10 -28.53 -25.06
C ALA A 675 57.92 -28.33 -26.06
N GLY A 676 58.01 -27.54 -27.15
CA GLY A 676 59.05 -26.67 -27.70
C GLY A 676 59.01 -26.56 -29.24
N SER A 677 58.96 -25.32 -29.77
CA SER A 677 59.40 -24.81 -31.11
C SER A 677 58.59 -25.19 -32.38
N THR A 678 58.39 -24.34 -33.43
CA THR A 678 59.31 -23.44 -34.18
C THR A 678 58.64 -22.21 -34.87
N HIS A 679 59.49 -21.34 -35.44
CA HIS A 679 59.40 -19.89 -35.74
C HIS A 679 58.85 -19.41 -37.11
N LEU A 680 58.54 -18.08 -37.15
CA LEU A 680 58.98 -16.97 -38.08
C LEU A 680 57.78 -16.10 -38.54
N GLY A 681 57.72 -14.76 -38.53
CA GLY A 681 58.60 -13.64 -38.13
C GLY A 681 58.03 -12.26 -38.57
N GLY A 682 58.43 -11.16 -37.90
CA GLY A 682 58.38 -9.72 -38.30
C GLY A 682 57.13 -8.92 -37.88
N SER A 683 57.15 -7.70 -37.31
CA SER A 683 58.19 -6.68 -37.08
C SER A 683 57.71 -5.59 -36.05
N SER A 684 58.68 -5.07 -35.28
CA SER A 684 58.69 -4.21 -34.05
C SER A 684 58.27 -2.70 -34.16
N PRO A 685 58.59 -1.76 -33.20
CA PRO A 685 58.02 -1.54 -31.84
C PRO A 685 57.85 -0.03 -31.43
N HIS A 686 57.32 0.29 -30.23
CA HIS A 686 57.83 1.25 -29.22
C HIS A 686 56.75 1.71 -28.21
N GLY A 687 57.08 1.67 -26.92
CA GLY A 687 56.27 2.26 -25.83
C GLY A 687 56.71 3.69 -25.50
N TYR A 688 56.03 4.35 -24.56
CA TYR A 688 56.61 5.23 -23.52
C TYR A 688 55.54 5.70 -22.52
N THR A 689 56.01 5.87 -21.30
CA THR A 689 55.44 6.45 -20.07
C THR A 689 54.96 7.89 -20.23
N ASN A 690 53.88 8.28 -19.52
CA ASN A 690 53.45 9.68 -19.40
C ASN A 690 53.68 10.25 -18.00
N THR A 691 54.51 11.28 -17.97
CA THR A 691 54.74 12.26 -16.91
C THR A 691 53.78 13.44 -17.03
N VAL A 692 53.46 14.06 -15.89
CA VAL A 692 52.59 15.24 -15.73
C VAL A 692 53.35 16.54 -16.10
N PRO A 693 52.75 17.52 -16.80
CA PRO A 693 53.37 18.83 -17.02
C PRO A 693 52.98 19.88 -15.95
N SER A 694 53.96 20.73 -15.63
CA SER A 694 53.93 21.84 -14.70
C SER A 694 53.62 23.19 -15.37
N ALA A 695 52.82 23.99 -14.66
CA ALA A 695 52.72 25.45 -14.50
C ALA A 695 53.29 26.47 -15.53
N VAL A 696 52.48 27.51 -15.78
CA VAL A 696 52.91 28.89 -16.09
C VAL A 696 52.21 29.86 -15.14
N GLN A 697 52.98 30.70 -14.44
CA GLN A 697 52.55 31.69 -13.44
C GLN A 697 52.16 33.04 -14.06
N CYS A 698 51.27 33.81 -13.40
CA CYS A 698 51.46 35.26 -13.24
C CYS A 698 50.73 35.82 -12.01
N GLY A 699 51.52 36.27 -11.03
CA GLY A 699 51.37 37.49 -10.21
C GLY A 699 50.11 37.73 -9.37
N ARG A 700 50.23 37.59 -8.05
CA ARG A 700 49.45 38.41 -7.09
C ARG A 700 50.27 38.82 -5.86
N SER A 701 50.09 40.10 -5.54
CA SER A 701 50.63 40.91 -4.44
C SER A 701 50.55 40.25 -3.07
N GLU A 702 51.62 40.42 -2.29
CA GLU A 702 51.61 40.23 -0.84
C GLU A 702 50.66 41.24 -0.18
N ALA A 703 49.78 40.74 0.69
CA ALA A 703 49.20 41.49 1.79
C ALA A 703 49.01 40.51 2.97
N LEU A 704 49.71 40.77 4.07
CA LEU A 704 49.61 40.01 5.30
C LEU A 704 48.16 39.99 5.80
N SER A 705 47.62 38.80 6.04
CA SER A 705 46.49 38.63 6.96
C SER A 705 46.85 37.58 8.01
N THR A 706 46.75 38.01 9.26
CA THR A 706 46.96 37.25 10.49
C THR A 706 46.06 36.01 10.55
N SER A 707 46.63 34.81 10.67
CA SER A 707 45.90 33.57 10.87
C SER A 707 45.48 33.40 12.33
N MET A 708 44.16 33.34 12.56
CA MET A 708 43.55 32.80 13.80
C MET A 708 43.24 31.31 13.58
N PRO A 709 43.20 30.47 14.64
CA PRO A 709 43.43 29.04 14.53
C PRO A 709 42.26 28.31 13.84
N SER A 710 42.55 27.57 12.77
CA SER A 710 41.64 26.56 12.24
C SER A 710 41.61 25.36 13.20
N ILE A 711 40.42 24.88 13.55
CA ILE A 711 40.29 23.61 14.27
C ILE A 711 40.89 22.52 13.37
N SER A 712 41.89 21.79 13.86
CA SER A 712 42.53 20.74 13.07
C SER A 712 41.60 19.53 12.89
N ARG A 713 41.71 18.82 11.76
CA ARG A 713 40.99 17.55 11.49
C ARG A 713 41.03 16.56 12.67
N GLN A 714 42.17 16.51 13.36
CA GLN A 714 42.37 15.67 14.54
C GLN A 714 41.47 16.06 15.72
N LYS A 715 41.20 17.36 15.92
CA LYS A 715 40.26 17.82 16.96
C LYS A 715 38.81 17.52 16.60
N ILE A 716 38.43 17.65 15.32
CA ILE A 716 37.09 17.29 14.83
C ILE A 716 36.87 15.79 15.03
N ARG A 717 37.84 14.97 14.61
CA ARG A 717 37.81 13.52 14.79
C ARG A 717 37.68 13.13 16.26
N ALA A 718 38.49 13.73 17.14
CA ALA A 718 38.41 13.47 18.58
C ALA A 718 37.03 13.84 19.17
N ALA A 719 36.42 14.95 18.72
CA ALA A 719 35.09 15.34 19.15
C ALA A 719 34.00 14.35 18.68
N VAL A 720 34.13 13.81 17.46
CA VAL A 720 33.25 12.76 16.93
C VAL A 720 33.38 11.47 17.73
N ASP A 721 34.62 10.98 17.91
CA ASP A 721 34.87 9.73 18.65
C ASP A 721 34.36 9.82 20.09
N GLU A 722 34.60 10.95 20.79
CA GLU A 722 34.14 11.11 22.17
C GLU A 722 32.61 11.24 22.27
N SER A 723 31.96 11.89 21.29
CA SER A 723 30.50 12.02 21.27
C SER A 723 29.81 10.69 20.98
N LEU A 724 30.37 9.89 20.06
CA LEU A 724 29.91 8.53 19.79
C LEU A 724 30.08 7.62 21.02
N ARG A 725 31.24 7.71 21.69
CA ARG A 725 31.54 6.94 22.92
C ARG A 725 30.53 7.22 24.03
N LEU A 726 30.19 8.49 24.23
CA LEU A 726 29.23 8.93 25.26
C LEU A 726 27.81 8.48 24.95
N ALA A 727 27.37 8.59 23.69
CA ALA A 727 26.00 8.27 23.31
C ALA A 727 25.73 6.75 23.25
N LEU A 728 26.72 5.96 22.81
CA LEU A 728 26.57 4.51 22.64
C LEU A 728 26.96 3.70 23.88
N ASN A 729 27.48 4.36 24.92
CA ASN A 729 28.00 3.74 26.15
C ASN A 729 28.97 2.57 25.86
N ARG A 730 29.78 2.69 24.81
CA ARG A 730 30.75 1.70 24.33
C ARG A 730 32.16 2.21 24.52
N ASN A 731 33.10 1.33 24.85
CA ASN A 731 34.53 1.67 24.99
C ASN A 731 35.38 1.23 23.77
N GLU A 732 34.78 0.51 22.82
CA GLU A 732 35.45 0.04 21.59
C GLU A 732 35.40 1.12 20.50
N ALA A 733 36.47 1.22 19.71
CA ALA A 733 36.54 2.16 18.59
C ALA A 733 35.69 1.65 17.40
N ILE A 734 34.91 2.54 16.80
CA ILE A 734 34.11 2.25 15.60
C ILE A 734 34.98 2.46 14.37
N GLU A 735 34.96 1.52 13.42
CA GLU A 735 35.73 1.65 12.17
C GLU A 735 35.19 2.82 11.32
N GLU A 736 36.06 3.45 10.51
CA GLU A 736 35.70 4.72 9.85
C GLU A 736 34.53 4.60 8.87
N THR A 737 34.33 3.43 8.28
CA THR A 737 33.31 3.15 7.26
C THR A 737 32.09 2.43 7.84
N THR A 738 32.07 2.09 9.13
CA THR A 738 30.90 1.45 9.75
C THR A 738 29.74 2.46 9.78
N PRO A 739 28.57 2.12 9.21
CA PRO A 739 27.38 2.95 9.33
C PRO A 739 27.00 3.14 10.80
N PHE A 740 26.65 4.36 11.20
CA PHE A 740 26.29 4.67 12.58
C PHE A 740 25.11 3.84 13.09
N VAL A 741 24.16 3.50 12.22
CA VAL A 741 23.03 2.62 12.57
C VAL A 741 23.50 1.22 12.97
N GLU A 742 24.49 0.66 12.28
CA GLU A 742 25.09 -0.64 12.66
C GLU A 742 25.89 -0.55 13.96
N ALA A 743 26.46 0.62 14.25
CA ALA A 743 27.14 0.89 15.51
C ALA A 743 26.17 1.05 16.70
N GLY A 744 24.84 1.05 16.45
CA GLY A 744 23.79 1.19 17.46
C GLY A 744 23.29 2.62 17.64
N VAL A 745 23.60 3.54 16.72
CA VAL A 745 23.04 4.91 16.74
C VAL A 745 21.61 4.85 16.21
N ASP A 746 20.67 5.14 17.10
CA ASP A 746 19.24 5.30 16.84
C ASP A 746 18.84 6.79 16.79
N SER A 747 17.53 7.06 16.70
CA SER A 747 17.02 8.43 16.61
C SER A 747 17.13 9.26 17.90
N MET A 748 17.34 8.64 19.06
CA MET A 748 17.55 9.38 20.31
C MET A 748 19.04 9.69 20.52
N THR A 749 19.89 8.69 20.28
CA THR A 749 21.34 8.82 20.41
C THR A 749 21.93 9.73 19.35
N SER A 750 21.37 9.77 18.12
CA SER A 750 21.78 10.71 17.08
C SER A 750 21.65 12.18 17.51
N ILE A 751 20.54 12.53 18.18
CA ILE A 751 20.29 13.87 18.73
C ILE A 751 21.32 14.19 19.81
N GLY A 752 21.58 13.24 20.72
CA GLY A 752 22.60 13.41 21.76
C GLY A 752 24.01 13.60 21.21
N ILE A 753 24.36 12.88 20.14
CA ILE A 753 25.65 13.04 19.46
C ILE A 753 25.73 14.41 18.79
N ARG A 754 24.67 14.85 18.10
CA ARG A 754 24.58 16.18 17.50
C ARG A 754 24.76 17.28 18.55
N GLU A 755 24.02 17.23 19.66
CA GLU A 755 24.12 18.22 20.73
C GLU A 755 25.53 18.28 21.33
N SER A 756 26.13 17.11 21.57
CA SER A 756 27.53 17.01 22.02
C SER A 756 28.50 17.63 21.01
N LEU A 757 28.33 17.33 19.71
CA LEU A 757 29.16 17.87 18.64
C LEU A 757 28.97 19.39 18.48
N SER A 758 27.74 19.89 18.49
CA SER A 758 27.44 21.31 18.41
C SER A 758 28.07 22.08 19.57
N LYS A 759 28.01 21.52 20.78
CA LYS A 759 28.62 22.11 21.97
C LYS A 759 30.15 22.10 21.90
N LYS A 760 30.76 21.03 21.39
CA LYS A 760 32.23 20.87 21.33
C LYS A 760 32.90 21.63 20.20
N LEU A 761 32.19 21.77 19.07
CA LEU A 761 32.69 22.44 17.87
C LEU A 761 32.19 23.89 17.77
N GLU A 762 31.36 24.34 18.72
CA GLU A 762 30.76 25.69 18.78
C GLU A 762 30.04 26.11 17.49
N ILE A 763 29.44 25.14 16.78
CA ILE A 763 28.66 25.35 15.56
C ILE A 763 27.26 24.79 15.68
N GLN A 764 26.28 25.45 15.06
CA GLN A 764 24.94 24.89 14.92
C GLN A 764 24.97 23.78 13.86
N LEU A 765 24.58 22.58 14.27
CA LEU A 765 24.56 21.41 13.41
C LEU A 765 23.11 21.05 13.09
N PRO A 766 22.77 20.79 11.81
CA PRO A 766 21.45 20.32 11.43
C PRO A 766 21.06 19.08 12.22
N ALA A 767 19.77 18.96 12.56
CA ALA A 767 19.21 17.75 13.20
C ALA A 767 19.54 16.47 12.40
N THR A 768 19.67 16.61 11.08
CA THR A 768 20.01 15.54 10.14
C THR A 768 21.51 15.27 10.00
N LEU A 769 22.43 15.95 10.70
CA LEU A 769 23.87 15.84 10.39
C LEU A 769 24.43 14.41 10.36
N LEU A 770 24.16 13.62 11.41
CA LEU A 770 24.61 12.23 11.47
C LEU A 770 23.87 11.33 10.46
N TYR A 771 22.72 11.82 9.98
CA TYR A 771 21.94 11.22 8.91
C TYR A 771 22.51 11.59 7.53
N ASP A 772 22.96 12.82 7.31
CA ASP A 772 23.52 13.24 6.04
C ASP A 772 24.92 12.66 5.80
N HIS A 773 25.59 12.24 6.88
CA HIS A 773 26.95 11.69 6.88
C HIS A 773 27.05 10.43 7.75
N PRO A 774 26.65 9.26 7.23
CA PRO A 774 26.36 8.03 8.00
C PRO A 774 27.55 7.30 8.60
N CYS A 775 28.78 7.74 8.37
CA CYS A 775 29.96 7.13 8.95
C CYS A 775 31.00 8.20 9.24
N ILE A 776 32.04 7.85 10.00
CA ILE A 776 33.03 8.84 10.43
C ILE A 776 33.85 9.37 9.24
N ALA A 777 34.08 8.53 8.22
CA ALA A 777 34.75 8.90 6.99
C ALA A 777 34.01 10.02 6.22
N GLU A 778 32.69 10.11 6.35
CA GLU A 778 31.86 11.13 5.69
C GLU A 778 31.55 12.33 6.61
N LEU A 779 31.36 12.07 7.91
CA LEU A 779 30.99 13.09 8.89
C LEU A 779 32.12 14.08 9.15
N VAL A 780 33.36 13.60 9.24
CA VAL A 780 34.52 14.46 9.52
C VAL A 780 34.74 15.48 8.38
N PRO A 781 34.77 15.09 7.09
CA PRO A 781 34.86 16.06 6.00
C PRO A 781 33.71 17.07 5.96
N ARG A 782 32.47 16.69 6.27
CA ARG A 782 31.37 17.66 6.32
C ARG A 782 31.55 18.66 7.46
N LEU A 783 31.92 18.18 8.64
CA LEU A 783 32.18 19.07 9.78
C LEU A 783 33.32 20.05 9.46
N GLU A 784 34.34 19.61 8.73
CA GLU A 784 35.39 20.50 8.19
C GLU A 784 34.81 21.56 7.25
N GLN A 785 33.91 21.15 6.34
CA GLN A 785 33.25 22.06 5.41
C GLN A 785 32.34 23.07 6.12
N LEU A 786 31.53 22.63 7.09
CA LEU A 786 30.64 23.50 7.88
C LEU A 786 31.42 24.52 8.72
N LEU A 787 32.55 24.11 9.30
CA LEU A 787 33.47 25.01 10.00
C LEU A 787 34.13 26.04 9.07
N CYS A 788 34.16 25.78 7.76
CA CYS A 788 34.59 26.73 6.74
C CYS A 788 33.43 27.59 6.20
N GLU A 789 32.22 27.04 6.11
CA GLU A 789 31.01 27.68 5.58
C GLU A 789 30.36 28.67 6.56
N ASP A 790 30.55 28.53 7.88
CA ASP A 790 30.07 29.49 8.89
C ASP A 790 30.80 30.86 8.84
N ARG A 791 31.52 31.13 7.73
CA ARG A 791 32.14 32.42 7.39
C ARG A 791 31.76 32.95 6.00
N GLY A 792 30.78 32.35 5.31
CA GLY A 792 30.29 32.83 4.02
C GLY A 792 28.90 32.30 3.69
N VAL A 793 27.97 33.22 3.39
CA VAL A 793 26.59 32.94 2.95
C VAL A 793 26.59 31.89 1.83
N SER A 794 25.95 30.74 2.08
CA SER A 794 25.88 29.61 1.15
C SER A 794 25.05 29.97 -0.09
N THR A 795 25.64 29.73 -1.26
CA THR A 795 25.04 29.93 -2.58
C THR A 795 24.12 28.77 -2.94
N ASN A 796 22.83 29.09 -3.10
CA ASN A 796 21.79 28.25 -3.71
C ASN A 796 22.30 27.58 -5.00
N GLN A 797 22.32 26.25 -5.03
CA GLN A 797 22.31 25.53 -6.31
C GLN A 797 20.92 25.71 -6.93
N ALA A 798 20.90 26.32 -8.12
CA ALA A 798 19.71 26.51 -8.90
C ALA A 798 19.13 25.16 -9.31
N ILE A 799 17.92 24.87 -8.83
CA ILE A 799 17.09 23.77 -9.30
C ILE A 799 16.58 24.15 -10.69
N HIS A 800 16.81 23.29 -11.68
CA HIS A 800 16.21 23.44 -13.00
C HIS A 800 14.68 23.27 -12.86
N PRO A 801 13.88 24.34 -13.08
CA PRO A 801 12.43 24.20 -13.14
C PRO A 801 12.09 23.78 -14.57
N GLY A 802 11.91 22.49 -14.82
CA GLY A 802 11.60 22.05 -16.17
C GLY A 802 11.19 20.60 -16.27
N LEU A 803 9.87 20.36 -16.30
CA LEU A 803 9.14 19.52 -17.28
C LEU A 803 7.76 19.09 -16.75
N TRP A 804 6.94 20.06 -16.35
CA TRP A 804 5.48 19.84 -16.24
C TRP A 804 4.83 20.39 -17.50
N HIS A 805 5.09 19.76 -18.64
CA HIS A 805 4.43 20.11 -19.90
C HIS A 805 3.28 19.17 -20.20
N ALA A 806 2.20 19.77 -20.71
CA ALA A 806 1.05 19.09 -21.26
C ALA A 806 1.48 18.05 -22.30
N THR A 807 0.80 16.92 -22.28
CA THR A 807 0.99 15.76 -23.13
C THR A 807 0.72 16.13 -24.60
N ASP A 808 1.75 16.54 -25.32
CA ASP A 808 1.84 16.12 -26.73
C ASP A 808 1.95 14.59 -26.70
N GLU A 809 1.05 13.89 -27.39
CA GLU A 809 1.13 12.43 -27.54
C GLU A 809 2.45 12.07 -28.22
N LYS A 810 3.45 11.69 -27.42
CA LYS A 810 4.75 11.18 -27.88
C LYS A 810 4.81 9.68 -27.61
N ASP A 811 5.29 8.93 -28.58
CA ASP A 811 5.57 7.52 -28.41
C ASP A 811 6.65 7.30 -27.34
N VAL A 812 6.49 6.27 -26.51
CA VAL A 812 7.52 5.84 -25.55
C VAL A 812 8.48 4.91 -26.27
N ALA A 813 9.76 5.30 -26.35
CA ALA A 813 10.81 4.44 -26.87
C ALA A 813 11.33 3.49 -25.78
N VAL A 814 11.33 2.19 -26.06
CA VAL A 814 12.09 1.22 -25.25
C VAL A 814 13.56 1.32 -25.67
N THR A 815 14.38 1.95 -24.84
CA THR A 815 15.79 2.25 -25.15
C THR A 815 16.74 1.16 -24.66
N ALA A 816 16.35 0.40 -23.64
CA ALA A 816 17.12 -0.68 -23.05
C ALA A 816 16.20 -1.78 -22.48
N LEU A 817 16.73 -2.99 -22.38
CA LEU A 817 16.07 -4.16 -21.83
C LEU A 817 17.12 -5.08 -21.20
N SER A 818 16.89 -5.53 -19.97
CA SER A 818 17.61 -6.64 -19.36
C SER A 818 16.59 -7.62 -18.76
N CYS A 819 16.96 -8.89 -18.64
CA CYS A 819 16.05 -9.91 -18.12
C CYS A 819 16.81 -11.06 -17.43
N ARG A 820 16.17 -11.64 -16.41
CA ARG A 820 16.50 -12.96 -15.85
C ARG A 820 15.32 -13.88 -16.10
N LEU A 821 15.48 -14.85 -16.99
CA LEU A 821 14.39 -15.75 -17.39
C LEU A 821 14.82 -17.21 -17.34
N PRO A 822 13.91 -18.14 -17.00
CA PRO A 822 14.20 -19.57 -17.05
C PRO A 822 14.62 -20.03 -18.46
N PRO A 823 15.44 -21.10 -18.56
CA PRO A 823 16.11 -21.81 -17.47
C PRO A 823 17.45 -21.15 -17.07
N GLY A 824 17.81 -19.99 -17.64
CA GLY A 824 19.10 -19.34 -17.39
C GLY A 824 19.47 -18.30 -18.44
N SER A 825 18.50 -17.56 -18.98
CA SER A 825 18.80 -16.39 -19.81
C SER A 825 19.13 -15.22 -18.88
N TYR A 826 20.38 -14.76 -18.94
CA TYR A 826 20.90 -13.66 -18.13
C TYR A 826 20.94 -12.33 -18.91
N CYS A 827 20.84 -12.36 -20.23
CA CYS A 827 20.75 -11.15 -21.05
C CYS A 827 19.71 -11.27 -22.17
N GLU A 828 19.41 -10.14 -22.81
CA GLU A 828 18.45 -10.01 -23.90
C GLU A 828 18.85 -10.85 -25.14
N SER A 829 20.14 -11.01 -25.39
CA SER A 829 20.65 -11.81 -26.51
C SER A 829 20.38 -13.30 -26.30
N GLU A 830 20.68 -13.83 -25.12
CA GLU A 830 20.39 -15.22 -24.75
C GLU A 830 18.89 -15.51 -24.78
N PHE A 831 18.08 -14.60 -24.24
CA PHE A 831 16.63 -14.69 -24.31
C PHE A 831 16.13 -14.75 -25.76
N TRP A 832 16.66 -13.89 -26.63
CA TRP A 832 16.29 -13.86 -28.05
C TRP A 832 16.68 -15.14 -28.79
N GLU A 833 17.86 -15.69 -28.52
CA GLU A 833 18.27 -16.98 -29.09
C GLU A 833 17.34 -18.12 -28.64
N GLY A 834 16.97 -18.16 -27.35
CA GLY A 834 16.01 -19.14 -26.82
C GLY A 834 14.65 -19.05 -27.50
N LEU A 835 14.12 -17.84 -27.70
CA LEU A 835 12.87 -17.62 -28.44
C LEU A 835 12.96 -18.08 -29.90
N LYS A 836 14.05 -17.74 -30.61
CA LYS A 836 14.28 -18.17 -31.99
C LYS A 836 14.39 -19.68 -32.11
N ALA A 837 15.00 -20.33 -31.12
CA ALA A 837 15.14 -21.78 -31.06
C ALA A 837 13.83 -22.49 -30.68
N GLY A 838 12.78 -21.75 -30.26
CA GLY A 838 11.54 -22.34 -29.75
C GLY A 838 11.76 -23.15 -28.47
N GLN A 839 12.71 -22.73 -27.64
CA GLN A 839 13.13 -23.45 -26.46
C GLN A 839 12.02 -23.49 -25.39
N ASP A 840 11.64 -24.69 -24.97
CA ASP A 840 10.84 -24.89 -23.78
C ASP A 840 11.74 -24.79 -22.54
N CYS A 841 11.34 -23.92 -21.61
CA CYS A 841 12.10 -23.59 -20.41
C CYS A 841 11.54 -24.30 -19.16
N ILE A 842 10.53 -25.17 -19.33
CA ILE A 842 9.98 -25.97 -18.25
C ILE A 842 10.95 -27.09 -17.89
N GLN A 843 11.28 -27.17 -16.61
CA GLN A 843 12.16 -28.18 -16.05
C GLN A 843 11.60 -28.74 -14.75
N HIS A 844 12.10 -29.89 -14.29
CA HIS A 844 11.76 -30.39 -12.96
C HIS A 844 12.13 -29.37 -11.89
N ILE A 845 11.21 -29.15 -10.94
CA ILE A 845 11.43 -28.24 -9.82
C ILE A 845 12.65 -28.74 -9.04
N PRO A 846 13.72 -27.95 -8.93
CA PRO A 846 14.94 -28.38 -8.25
C PRO A 846 14.72 -28.42 -6.73
N LEU A 847 15.38 -29.35 -6.05
CA LEU A 847 15.31 -29.48 -4.58
C LEU A 847 15.81 -28.23 -3.85
N SER A 848 16.65 -27.43 -4.49
CA SER A 848 17.07 -26.11 -3.99
C SER A 848 15.92 -25.10 -3.90
N ARG A 849 14.80 -25.34 -4.59
CA ARG A 849 13.59 -24.51 -4.50
C ARG A 849 12.66 -25.06 -3.41
N PHE A 850 12.21 -26.30 -3.58
CA PHE A 850 11.52 -27.10 -2.58
C PHE A 850 11.42 -28.54 -3.10
N ASP A 851 11.12 -29.50 -2.22
CA ASP A 851 10.93 -30.90 -2.61
C ASP A 851 9.47 -31.13 -3.08
N PRO A 852 9.20 -31.28 -4.40
CA PRO A 852 7.85 -31.52 -4.89
C PRO A 852 7.32 -32.91 -4.49
N TRP A 853 8.19 -33.86 -4.14
CA TRP A 853 7.80 -35.23 -3.78
C TRP A 853 7.15 -35.32 -2.40
N LYS A 854 7.46 -34.38 -1.50
CA LYS A 854 6.75 -34.25 -0.20
C LYS A 854 5.24 -34.14 -0.38
N TYR A 855 4.82 -33.46 -1.45
CA TYR A 855 3.42 -33.22 -1.77
C TYR A 855 2.81 -34.30 -2.69
N ARG A 856 3.50 -35.45 -2.86
CA ARG A 856 3.01 -36.59 -3.68
C ARG A 856 2.88 -37.89 -2.88
N THR A 857 3.06 -37.85 -1.57
CA THR A 857 3.02 -39.05 -0.72
C THR A 857 1.66 -39.75 -0.79
N SER A 858 1.70 -41.09 -0.86
CA SER A 858 0.53 -41.96 -0.85
C SER A 858 -0.09 -41.98 0.55
N GLY A 859 -0.78 -40.89 0.93
CA GLY A 859 -1.41 -40.71 2.23
C GLY A 859 -1.95 -39.30 2.48
N ALA A 860 -1.44 -38.28 1.78
CA ALA A 860 -1.93 -36.90 1.88
C ALA A 860 -3.34 -36.74 1.31
N SER A 861 -4.11 -35.79 1.85
CA SER A 861 -5.42 -35.39 1.32
C SER A 861 -5.27 -34.92 -0.14
N PRO A 862 -6.27 -35.13 -1.03
CA PRO A 862 -6.25 -34.53 -2.38
C PRO A 862 -5.98 -33.01 -2.39
N SER A 863 -6.40 -32.28 -1.35
CA SER A 863 -6.16 -30.84 -1.19
C SER A 863 -4.70 -30.47 -0.89
N GLU A 864 -3.88 -31.43 -0.47
CA GLU A 864 -2.47 -31.24 -0.10
C GLU A 864 -1.50 -31.75 -1.16
N LYS A 865 -2.03 -32.34 -2.24
CA LYS A 865 -1.23 -32.94 -3.29
C LYS A 865 -0.85 -31.93 -4.36
N LEU A 866 0.44 -31.89 -4.67
CA LEU A 866 0.93 -31.16 -5.84
C LEU A 866 0.87 -32.09 -7.06
N TYR A 867 -0.01 -31.78 -8.00
CA TYR A 867 -0.15 -32.56 -9.24
C TYR A 867 0.95 -32.23 -10.26
N VAL A 868 1.61 -31.06 -10.15
CA VAL A 868 2.69 -30.61 -11.05
C VAL A 868 4.08 -30.82 -10.43
N SER A 869 5.08 -31.27 -11.19
CA SER A 869 6.49 -31.34 -10.72
C SER A 869 7.45 -30.46 -11.48
N ASP A 870 6.94 -29.78 -12.51
CA ASP A 870 7.76 -29.12 -13.51
C ASP A 870 7.34 -27.66 -13.57
N ALA A 871 8.32 -26.75 -13.61
CA ALA A 871 8.10 -25.32 -13.64
C ALA A 871 9.24 -24.63 -14.39
N GLY A 872 8.97 -23.45 -14.94
CA GLY A 872 10.02 -22.55 -15.42
C GLY A 872 10.69 -21.90 -14.21
N THR A 873 11.83 -22.43 -13.77
CA THR A 873 12.56 -21.91 -12.61
C THR A 873 13.83 -21.20 -13.04
N PHE A 874 14.10 -20.06 -12.42
CA PHE A 874 15.41 -19.42 -12.51
C PHE A 874 16.39 -20.11 -11.55
N PRO A 875 17.53 -20.63 -12.03
CA PRO A 875 18.56 -21.22 -11.16
C PRO A 875 19.23 -20.13 -10.33
N ASP A 876 19.94 -20.52 -9.27
CA ASP A 876 20.85 -19.63 -8.54
C ASP A 876 20.23 -18.35 -7.96
N MET A 877 18.90 -18.34 -7.73
CA MET A 877 18.15 -17.26 -7.07
C MET A 877 18.70 -16.86 -5.67
N CYS A 878 19.59 -17.68 -5.12
CA CYS A 878 20.28 -17.45 -3.86
C CYS A 878 21.45 -16.46 -3.99
N LEU A 879 22.04 -16.36 -5.18
CA LEU A 879 23.22 -15.54 -5.46
C LEU A 879 22.82 -14.06 -5.57
N PHE A 880 23.66 -13.19 -5.02
CA PHE A 880 23.48 -11.75 -5.08
C PHE A 880 24.80 -11.05 -4.77
N ASP A 881 25.24 -10.13 -5.64
CA ASP A 881 26.40 -9.28 -5.35
C ASP A 881 26.02 -8.13 -4.44
N ASN A 882 25.93 -8.40 -3.14
CA ASN A 882 25.55 -7.40 -2.14
C ASN A 882 26.57 -6.24 -2.04
N ALA A 883 27.85 -6.51 -2.32
CA ALA A 883 28.90 -5.50 -2.23
C ALA A 883 28.74 -4.42 -3.32
N LEU A 884 28.36 -4.81 -4.54
CA LEU A 884 28.07 -3.88 -5.63
C LEU A 884 27.03 -2.81 -5.24
N PHE A 885 26.05 -3.20 -4.42
CA PHE A 885 24.93 -2.33 -4.02
C PHE A 885 25.11 -1.66 -2.65
N ASN A 886 26.28 -1.80 -2.01
CA ASN A 886 26.52 -1.35 -0.64
C ASN A 886 25.52 -1.93 0.38
N ILE A 887 25.15 -3.20 0.22
CA ILE A 887 24.23 -3.92 1.11
C ILE A 887 25.05 -4.88 1.97
N SER A 888 24.81 -4.88 3.28
CA SER A 888 25.54 -5.77 4.18
C SER A 888 25.13 -7.24 3.98
N PRO A 889 26.01 -8.23 4.27
CA PRO A 889 25.63 -9.64 4.17
C PRO A 889 24.44 -10.02 5.04
N ALA A 890 24.29 -9.37 6.21
CA ALA A 890 23.17 -9.61 7.13
C ALA A 890 21.84 -9.12 6.55
N GLU A 891 21.85 -7.98 5.85
CA GLU A 891 20.68 -7.47 5.15
C GLU A 891 20.32 -8.34 3.94
N ALA A 892 21.31 -8.67 3.10
CA ALA A 892 21.12 -9.50 1.91
C ALA A 892 20.50 -10.88 2.23
N GLN A 893 20.83 -11.47 3.38
CA GLN A 893 20.24 -12.73 3.86
C GLN A 893 18.75 -12.63 4.15
N LEU A 894 18.26 -11.46 4.54
CA LEU A 894 16.86 -11.22 4.91
C LEU A 894 16.05 -10.60 3.76
N MET A 895 16.73 -10.18 2.69
CA MET A 895 16.08 -9.64 1.49
C MET A 895 15.39 -10.73 0.68
N ASP A 896 14.15 -10.46 0.32
CA ASP A 896 13.41 -11.21 -0.69
C ASP A 896 14.27 -11.34 -1.95
N PRO A 897 14.46 -12.57 -2.48
CA PRO A 897 15.15 -12.78 -3.75
C PRO A 897 14.59 -11.93 -4.91
N HIS A 898 13.31 -11.58 -4.92
CA HIS A 898 12.74 -10.63 -5.90
C HIS A 898 13.42 -9.25 -5.82
N GLN A 899 13.67 -8.73 -4.61
CA GLN A 899 14.36 -7.45 -4.44
C GLN A 899 15.80 -7.51 -4.99
N ARG A 900 16.50 -8.62 -4.69
CA ARG A 900 17.90 -8.84 -5.09
C ARG A 900 18.05 -8.96 -6.60
N ILE A 901 17.25 -9.81 -7.24
CA ILE A 901 17.29 -10.01 -8.69
C ILE A 901 16.91 -8.73 -9.43
N LEU A 902 15.90 -8.00 -8.94
CA LEU A 902 15.49 -6.76 -9.59
C LEU A 902 16.57 -5.68 -9.52
N LEU A 903 17.33 -5.59 -8.42
CA LEU A 903 18.49 -4.69 -8.31
C LEU A 903 19.53 -4.96 -9.40
N GLU A 904 19.89 -6.23 -9.61
CA GLU A 904 20.84 -6.64 -10.65
C GLU A 904 20.33 -6.34 -12.06
N VAL A 905 19.09 -6.74 -12.36
CA VAL A 905 18.48 -6.51 -13.68
C VAL A 905 18.36 -5.03 -14.00
N CYS A 906 17.92 -4.23 -13.03
CA CYS A 906 17.83 -2.79 -13.22
C CYS A 906 19.20 -2.16 -13.42
N HIS A 907 20.22 -2.54 -12.63
CA HIS A 907 21.59 -2.05 -12.80
C HIS A 907 22.08 -2.27 -14.23
N GLU A 908 21.92 -3.47 -14.78
CA GLU A 908 22.35 -3.77 -16.15
C GLU A 908 21.63 -2.94 -17.21
N THR A 909 20.34 -2.67 -17.01
CA THR A 909 19.55 -1.85 -17.94
C THR A 909 19.99 -0.39 -17.93
N ILE A 910 20.31 0.17 -16.77
CA ILE A 910 20.54 1.62 -16.62
C ILE A 910 22.01 2.01 -16.48
N ALA A 911 22.93 1.09 -16.19
CA ALA A 911 24.36 1.37 -16.00
C ALA A 911 24.97 2.21 -17.14
N PRO A 912 24.72 1.91 -18.44
CA PRO A 912 25.25 2.73 -19.53
C PRO A 912 24.78 4.18 -19.51
N ALA A 913 23.61 4.46 -18.93
CA ALA A 913 23.03 5.78 -18.85
C ALA A 913 23.33 6.51 -17.53
N LEU A 914 23.73 5.78 -16.47
CA LEU A 914 24.20 6.35 -15.21
C LEU A 914 25.56 7.05 -15.37
N ASP A 915 26.44 6.53 -16.23
CA ASP A 915 27.77 7.10 -16.50
C ASP A 915 27.72 8.52 -17.10
N ASP A 916 26.62 8.88 -17.78
CA ASP A 916 26.41 10.18 -18.43
C ASP A 916 25.72 11.20 -17.49
N ARG A 917 25.38 10.82 -16.25
CA ARG A 917 24.61 11.64 -15.26
C ARG A 917 23.31 12.26 -15.79
N SER A 918 22.75 11.72 -16.87
CA SER A 918 21.57 12.28 -17.54
C SER A 918 20.24 11.84 -16.92
N LEU A 919 20.26 10.87 -16.00
CA LEU A 919 19.07 10.24 -15.40
C LEU A 919 18.86 10.68 -13.94
N VAL A 920 18.40 11.92 -13.72
CA VAL A 920 18.11 12.43 -12.37
C VAL A 920 16.60 12.35 -12.04
N ASP A 921 15.74 12.47 -13.06
CA ASP A 921 14.28 12.47 -12.95
C ASP A 921 13.68 11.24 -13.66
N LEU A 922 13.83 10.06 -13.05
CA LEU A 922 13.33 8.78 -13.57
C LEU A 922 12.25 8.20 -12.64
N ALA A 923 11.14 7.78 -13.23
CA ALA A 923 10.12 7.02 -12.53
C ALA A 923 10.48 5.53 -12.47
N ILE A 924 10.34 4.91 -11.29
CA ILE A 924 10.51 3.46 -11.14
C ILE A 924 9.13 2.82 -10.98
N ILE A 925 8.80 1.92 -11.90
CA ILE A 925 7.54 1.18 -11.88
C ILE A 925 7.83 -0.30 -11.80
N VAL A 926 7.39 -0.95 -10.72
CA VAL A 926 7.61 -2.38 -10.50
C VAL A 926 6.27 -3.11 -10.55
N GLY A 927 6.15 -4.12 -11.41
CA GLY A 927 5.06 -5.09 -11.34
C GLY A 927 5.49 -6.25 -10.47
N CYS A 928 4.90 -6.40 -9.28
CA CYS A 928 5.19 -7.52 -8.39
C CYS A 928 3.88 -8.07 -7.80
N CYS A 929 3.81 -9.39 -7.68
CA CYS A 929 2.73 -10.13 -7.05
C CYS A 929 3.32 -11.36 -6.36
N ASN A 930 2.61 -11.87 -5.35
CA ASN A 930 3.07 -12.95 -4.46
C ASN A 930 4.29 -12.57 -3.61
N ASN A 931 4.27 -12.99 -2.36
CA ASN A 931 5.36 -12.74 -1.43
C ASN A 931 5.55 -13.95 -0.50
N ASP A 932 6.01 -15.04 -1.10
CA ASP A 932 6.23 -16.29 -0.38
C ASP A 932 7.37 -16.17 0.63
N TRP A 933 8.28 -15.19 0.44
CA TRP A 933 9.39 -14.92 1.34
C TRP A 933 8.92 -14.52 2.74
N VAL A 934 7.85 -13.72 2.81
CA VAL A 934 7.18 -13.38 4.08
C VAL A 934 6.74 -14.64 4.83
N ARG A 935 6.23 -15.66 4.14
CA ARG A 935 5.85 -16.93 4.80
C ARG A 935 7.08 -17.65 5.34
N GLU A 936 8.12 -17.83 4.53
CA GLU A 936 9.32 -18.57 4.96
C GLU A 936 10.07 -17.88 6.11
N THR A 937 10.10 -16.55 6.12
CA THR A 937 10.64 -15.77 7.24
C THR A 937 9.78 -15.86 8.49
N CYS A 938 8.45 -15.99 8.37
CA CYS A 938 7.54 -16.16 9.51
C CYS A 938 7.50 -17.59 10.09
N THR A 939 7.74 -18.62 9.26
CA THR A 939 7.68 -20.03 9.68
C THR A 939 9.02 -20.58 10.14
N SER A 940 10.13 -19.99 9.70
CA SER A 940 11.44 -20.34 10.24
C SER A 940 11.56 -19.84 11.68
N ALA A 941 12.14 -20.64 12.58
CA ALA A 941 12.47 -20.22 13.95
C ALA A 941 13.53 -19.10 14.01
N GLN A 942 13.81 -18.43 12.88
CA GLN A 942 14.63 -17.24 12.82
C GLN A 942 13.83 -16.08 13.40
N GLU A 943 14.21 -15.72 14.61
CA GLU A 943 13.73 -14.59 15.35
C GLU A 943 13.59 -13.32 14.46
N ALA A 944 12.47 -12.62 14.55
CA ALA A 944 12.25 -11.38 13.79
C ALA A 944 13.38 -10.36 14.07
N LYS A 945 14.24 -10.14 13.06
CA LYS A 945 15.35 -9.17 13.09
C LYS A 945 14.87 -7.82 12.54
N SER A 946 15.51 -6.71 12.93
CA SER A 946 15.16 -5.34 12.49
C SER A 946 15.04 -5.17 10.96
N LEU A 947 15.83 -5.92 10.19
CA LEU A 947 15.86 -5.87 8.72
C LEU A 947 14.81 -6.77 8.03
N SER A 948 14.08 -7.60 8.78
CA SER A 948 13.08 -8.51 8.20
C SER A 948 11.89 -7.77 7.57
N GLY A 949 11.48 -6.65 8.15
CA GLY A 949 10.40 -5.81 7.64
C GLY A 949 10.74 -5.20 6.28
N THR A 950 11.92 -4.56 6.15
CA THR A 950 12.37 -3.98 4.89
C THR A 950 12.78 -5.02 3.86
N GLY A 951 13.32 -6.15 4.31
CA GLY A 951 13.70 -7.28 3.45
C GLY A 951 12.51 -7.95 2.77
N SER A 952 11.31 -7.85 3.35
CA SER A 952 10.13 -8.57 2.85
C SER A 952 9.03 -7.66 2.30
N ALA A 953 9.05 -6.34 2.54
CA ALA A 953 8.00 -5.43 2.06
C ALA A 953 8.06 -5.19 0.53
N ALA A 954 6.90 -5.24 -0.14
CA ALA A 954 6.81 -5.08 -1.60
C ALA A 954 7.13 -3.64 -2.06
N SER A 955 6.58 -2.62 -1.39
CA SER A 955 6.90 -1.21 -1.65
C SER A 955 8.39 -0.87 -1.54
N ILE A 956 9.14 -1.61 -0.72
CA ILE A 956 10.59 -1.39 -0.55
C ILE A 956 11.39 -1.79 -1.80
N VAL A 957 10.88 -2.70 -2.64
CA VAL A 957 11.54 -3.14 -3.88
C VAL A 957 11.90 -1.93 -4.77
N SER A 958 10.92 -1.09 -5.08
CA SER A 958 11.10 0.11 -5.90
C SER A 958 11.89 1.20 -5.18
N ASN A 959 11.69 1.35 -3.87
CA ASN A 959 12.37 2.36 -3.07
C ASN A 959 13.88 2.06 -2.99
N ARG A 960 14.28 0.78 -2.90
CA ARG A 960 15.68 0.35 -2.94
C ARG A 960 16.34 0.71 -4.27
N LEU A 961 15.67 0.47 -5.40
CA LEU A 961 16.20 0.85 -6.71
C LEU A 961 16.48 2.36 -6.78
N SER A 962 15.51 3.19 -6.38
CA SER A 962 15.70 4.65 -6.37
C SER A 962 16.77 5.11 -5.39
N TYR A 963 16.90 4.45 -4.24
CA TYR A 963 17.94 4.74 -3.25
C TYR A 963 19.34 4.41 -3.77
N VAL A 964 19.51 3.21 -4.33
CA VAL A 964 20.80 2.70 -4.83
C VAL A 964 21.28 3.54 -6.00
N PHE A 965 20.38 3.89 -6.93
CA PHE A 965 20.72 4.64 -8.14
C PHE A 965 20.54 6.15 -8.03
N ASN A 966 20.13 6.66 -6.85
CA ASN A 966 19.85 8.06 -6.58
C ASN A 966 18.87 8.72 -7.58
N LEU A 967 17.70 8.11 -7.76
CA LEU A 967 16.66 8.58 -8.69
C LEU A 967 15.54 9.33 -7.94
N HIS A 968 15.07 10.44 -8.50
CA HIS A 968 14.14 11.35 -7.80
C HIS A 968 12.70 11.39 -8.37
N GLY A 969 12.41 10.67 -9.46
CA GLY A 969 11.09 10.65 -10.09
C GLY A 969 10.03 9.83 -9.31
N PRO A 970 8.76 9.84 -9.77
CA PRO A 970 7.67 9.15 -9.08
C PRO A 970 7.82 7.63 -9.10
N ILE A 971 7.35 6.97 -8.04
CA ILE A 971 7.34 5.50 -7.93
C ILE A 971 5.91 4.99 -7.92
N LEU A 972 5.60 4.03 -8.79
CA LEU A 972 4.28 3.38 -8.86
C LEU A 972 4.45 1.87 -8.97
N GLN A 973 3.77 1.07 -8.14
CA GLN A 973 3.66 -0.37 -8.36
C GLN A 973 2.43 -0.61 -9.25
N SER A 974 2.61 -1.13 -10.47
CA SER A 974 1.52 -1.26 -11.45
C SER A 974 1.75 -2.41 -12.42
N SER A 975 0.68 -3.13 -12.77
CA SER A 975 0.66 -4.12 -13.84
C SER A 975 -0.26 -3.66 -14.98
N TYR A 976 0.28 -3.40 -16.18
CA TYR A 976 -0.18 -3.92 -17.49
C TYR A 976 0.39 -3.15 -18.69
N ALA A 977 0.60 -3.84 -19.81
CA ALA A 977 0.64 -3.25 -21.15
C ALA A 977 0.05 -4.20 -22.20
N LYS A 978 -0.92 -3.74 -23.02
CA LYS A 978 -1.26 -4.39 -24.30
C LYS A 978 -2.00 -3.49 -25.31
N HIS A 979 -1.42 -3.43 -26.52
CA HIS A 979 -2.01 -3.52 -27.89
C HIS A 979 -3.03 -2.44 -28.37
N ARG A 980 -3.10 -1.99 -29.64
CA ARG A 980 -2.56 -2.47 -30.94
C ARG A 980 -2.58 -1.33 -32.00
N ARG A 981 -1.51 -1.27 -32.80
CA ARG A 981 -1.33 -0.82 -34.23
C ARG A 981 -2.41 0.03 -34.93
N LYS A 982 -1.95 1.04 -35.69
CA LYS A 982 -1.86 0.99 -37.18
C LYS A 982 -1.08 2.16 -37.82
N VAL A 983 -0.09 1.76 -38.63
CA VAL A 983 0.20 2.23 -40.01
C VAL A 983 0.77 3.64 -40.20
N GLN A 984 2.10 3.72 -40.39
CA GLN A 984 2.67 4.55 -41.47
C GLN A 984 4.12 4.20 -41.93
N ASP A 985 4.87 3.35 -41.21
CA ASP A 985 6.30 3.13 -41.55
C ASP A 985 6.68 1.95 -42.47
N LEU A 986 5.71 1.25 -43.07
CA LEU A 986 6.01 0.13 -43.98
C LEU A 986 6.61 0.55 -45.34
N ARG A 987 6.71 1.85 -45.65
CA ARG A 987 7.31 2.33 -46.92
C ARG A 987 8.84 2.47 -46.87
N ARG A 988 9.46 2.58 -45.68
CA ARG A 988 10.93 2.62 -45.56
C ARG A 988 11.55 1.22 -45.55
N ILE A 989 10.92 0.25 -44.88
CA ILE A 989 11.39 -1.14 -44.82
C ILE A 989 11.25 -1.87 -46.17
N SER A 990 10.18 -1.57 -46.95
CA SER A 990 10.02 -2.08 -48.33
C SER A 990 11.11 -1.62 -49.30
N LYS A 991 11.83 -0.52 -49.01
CA LYS A 991 12.86 0.03 -49.89
C LYS A 991 14.23 -0.56 -49.57
N TRP A 992 14.46 -0.94 -48.31
CA TRP A 992 15.67 -1.62 -47.85
C TRP A 992 15.67 -3.12 -48.21
N LEU A 993 14.51 -3.81 -48.12
CA LEU A 993 14.37 -5.22 -48.52
C LEU A 993 14.35 -5.47 -50.04
N ARG A 994 14.35 -4.42 -50.88
CA ARG A 994 14.50 -4.54 -52.35
C ARG A 994 15.92 -4.22 -52.83
N SER A 995 16.81 -3.83 -51.93
CA SER A 995 18.22 -3.55 -52.22
C SER A 995 19.18 -4.52 -51.52
N GLN A 996 18.67 -5.68 -51.07
CA GLN A 996 19.44 -6.84 -50.62
C GLN A 996 19.08 -8.01 -51.52
#